data_AF-A0A6P1T1Q6-F1
#
_entry.id   AF-A0A6P1T1Q6-F1
#
_cell.length_a   1.000
_cell.length_b   1.000
_cell.length_c   1.000
_cell.angle_alpha   90.00
_cell.angle_beta   90.00
_cell.angle_gamma   90.00
#
_symmetry.space_group_name_H-M   'P 1'
#
loop_
_entity.id
_entity.type
_entity.pdbx_description
1 polymer ?
#
loop_
_entity_poly.entity_id
_entity_poly.type
_entity_poly.pdbx_seq_one_letter_code
_entity_poly.pdbx_strand_id
1 'polypeptide(L)'
;MSIHDARISAVLGPTNTGKTHYAIERMLGHRTGVIGLPLRLLAREVYDRIVALRGPSVVALVTGEERIVPPRATYWVCTVEAMPVDIGADFLAIDEIQLCADPERGHVFTDRLLNARGLQTTMFLGAETMRSRIASLVPQAAFIRRERFSSLTYSGSRKLSRIPARSAVVGFSVENIYAIAELLRRQKGGAAVVMGALSPRTRNAQVELYQNGDVDFLVATDAIGMGLNLDVRHVAFSGTSKFDGRRHRHLQANELSQIAGRAGRYTTDGTFGVTGEAAPLDEPVIDAIENHRFAPIRKLQWRNSALDFGTPEKLIASLEAPSPHEELIRAREADDLATLKALWSVPTMRDRIAGGPDVRLLWDVCQIPDFRNIAANEHATLCQRIFEFLHEGAGIPDDWLAKQVARIDKTTGDIDAISRRLAFVRTWTYVAQRKDWVSDTNHWREETRAVEDRLSDALHACLTQRFVDRRTSVLMRRLKQKESLVADVNDQGEVHIEEQFVGRLEGFRFQLDPTANADEAKTLRAAGLAALQPAFSLRSDKFYNAPDTEIDLTEQGGLMWGEYAVGKLVAGADALSPQVQPFVDEEAGTEVAERVRRRLQHWIDRKIAALFEPLIALRDDETLSGMARGIAFRLVETMGVLSRSEVADDVKNLEQEQRALLRKHGVRFGQFTLFQPLLLKPAPTRLRLVLWGLFAGLDDFPSAPPPGLVTVPALPDAPAGYYGHAGYRLAGARAIRIDMLERLADMIRSMDTRQGFEATADMLSITGLTLEQFADLMTGMGYSAEKSEREKQRPTPEPKAAEAETPAEEPTPGDASQPETSEAAAATEESLNGATENGATPAEADEPAKDATAEPAAQETVPAEAESATAEVPASEGDQAPEMETFFTFRWAPRRRPAGGGAKKQGRPPRQDRQKSKGKDGGKPQKQRSAKPKPKDQPIDPDNPFAALMALKERK
;
A
#
# COMPACT_ATOMS: atom_id res chain seq x y z
N MET A 1 63.04 -38.63 -2.04
CA MET A 1 62.29 -37.98 -3.13
C MET A 1 60.98 -37.45 -2.57
N SER A 2 60.48 -36.31 -3.07
CA SER A 2 59.30 -35.63 -2.52
C SER A 2 58.06 -35.84 -3.39
N ILE A 3 56.87 -35.52 -2.84
CA ILE A 3 55.54 -35.81 -3.40
C ILE A 3 55.14 -34.78 -4.49
N HIS A 4 56.11 -34.31 -5.29
CA HIS A 4 55.95 -33.16 -6.19
C HIS A 4 55.93 -33.48 -7.70
N ASP A 5 56.09 -34.74 -8.10
CA ASP A 5 56.15 -35.15 -9.53
C ASP A 5 54.79 -35.62 -10.13
N ALA A 6 53.67 -35.24 -9.50
CA ALA A 6 52.33 -35.60 -9.96
C ALA A 6 51.86 -34.73 -11.14
N ARG A 7 52.37 -35.04 -12.35
CA ARG A 7 52.11 -34.30 -13.60
C ARG A 7 50.63 -34.24 -14.02
N ILE A 8 49.79 -35.15 -13.50
CA ILE A 8 48.33 -35.14 -13.60
C ILE A 8 47.73 -35.29 -12.20
N SER A 9 46.69 -34.50 -11.89
CA SER A 9 45.93 -34.61 -10.64
C SER A 9 44.43 -34.48 -10.85
N ALA A 10 43.66 -35.08 -9.94
CA ALA A 10 42.21 -35.00 -9.88
C ALA A 10 41.78 -34.42 -8.52
N VAL A 11 41.27 -33.18 -8.52
CA VAL A 11 40.74 -32.50 -7.34
C VAL A 11 39.25 -32.78 -7.25
N LEU A 12 38.85 -33.65 -6.32
CA LEU A 12 37.49 -34.17 -6.24
C LEU A 12 36.80 -33.79 -4.92
N GLY A 13 35.49 -33.51 -4.99
CA GLY A 13 34.67 -33.15 -3.83
C GLY A 13 33.32 -32.53 -4.23
N PRO A 14 32.40 -32.29 -3.28
CA PRO A 14 31.09 -31.68 -3.54
C PRO A 14 31.18 -30.22 -4.04
N THR A 15 30.04 -29.54 -4.21
CA THR A 15 29.97 -28.08 -4.41
C THR A 15 30.40 -27.32 -3.15
N ASN A 16 30.63 -26.00 -3.25
CA ASN A 16 31.13 -25.14 -2.15
C ASN A 16 32.44 -25.67 -1.48
N THR A 17 33.43 -26.01 -2.32
CA THR A 17 34.72 -26.66 -1.94
C THR A 17 35.98 -25.91 -2.43
N GLY A 18 35.83 -24.77 -3.12
CA GLY A 18 36.96 -23.96 -3.61
C GLY A 18 37.79 -24.54 -4.76
N LYS A 19 37.41 -25.69 -5.36
CA LYS A 19 38.19 -26.39 -6.41
C LYS A 19 38.65 -25.49 -7.55
N THR A 20 37.72 -24.73 -8.15
CA THR A 20 37.99 -23.83 -9.28
C THR A 20 38.90 -22.66 -8.88
N HIS A 21 38.77 -22.15 -7.64
CA HIS A 21 39.67 -21.11 -7.12
C HIS A 21 41.11 -21.63 -7.03
N TYR A 22 41.30 -22.81 -6.43
CA TYR A 22 42.59 -23.49 -6.33
C TYR A 22 43.21 -23.80 -7.70
N ALA A 23 42.39 -24.13 -8.71
CA ALA A 23 42.87 -24.33 -10.08
C ALA A 23 43.32 -23.01 -10.75
N ILE A 24 42.61 -21.90 -10.53
CA ILE A 24 43.01 -20.58 -11.02
C ILE A 24 44.31 -20.10 -10.34
N GLU A 25 44.42 -20.26 -9.02
CA GLU A 25 45.65 -19.95 -8.27
C GLU A 25 46.86 -20.74 -8.79
N ARG A 26 46.67 -22.03 -9.09
CA ARG A 26 47.70 -22.87 -9.73
C ARG A 26 48.03 -22.38 -11.13
N MET A 27 47.03 -22.16 -11.98
CA MET A 27 47.23 -21.69 -13.36
C MET A 27 48.04 -20.39 -13.42
N LEU A 28 47.73 -19.43 -12.55
CA LEU A 28 48.37 -18.12 -12.49
C LEU A 28 49.81 -18.13 -11.93
N GLY A 29 50.30 -19.30 -11.51
CA GLY A 29 51.70 -19.58 -11.18
C GLY A 29 52.52 -20.19 -12.33
N HIS A 30 51.90 -20.62 -13.43
CA HIS A 30 52.60 -21.10 -14.64
C HIS A 30 52.70 -19.98 -15.69
N ARG A 31 53.57 -20.14 -16.70
CA ARG A 31 53.79 -19.10 -17.74
C ARG A 31 52.63 -19.02 -18.73
N THR A 32 52.02 -20.16 -19.04
CA THR A 32 50.86 -20.30 -19.92
C THR A 32 49.86 -21.27 -19.30
N GLY A 33 48.57 -21.09 -19.58
CA GLY A 33 47.55 -21.96 -19.01
C GLY A 33 46.24 -21.98 -19.79
N VAL A 34 45.54 -23.12 -19.73
CA VAL A 34 44.18 -23.30 -20.28
C VAL A 34 43.24 -23.80 -19.19
N ILE A 35 42.03 -23.25 -19.10
CA ILE A 35 40.97 -23.77 -18.24
C ILE A 35 39.66 -23.95 -19.02
N GLY A 36 39.28 -25.21 -19.23
CA GLY A 36 38.00 -25.61 -19.82
C GLY A 36 36.90 -25.66 -18.77
N LEU A 37 35.84 -24.88 -18.98
CA LEU A 37 34.72 -24.71 -18.06
C LEU A 37 33.41 -25.19 -18.73
N PRO A 38 32.43 -25.70 -17.96
CA PRO A 38 31.27 -26.37 -18.54
C PRO A 38 30.19 -25.41 -19.10
N LEU A 39 30.28 -24.11 -18.82
CA LEU A 39 29.26 -23.11 -19.18
C LEU A 39 29.89 -21.78 -19.56
N ARG A 40 29.33 -21.10 -20.58
CA ARG A 40 29.74 -19.75 -21.02
C ARG A 40 29.78 -18.73 -19.87
N LEU A 41 28.83 -18.81 -18.93
CA LEU A 41 28.78 -17.95 -17.73
C LEU A 41 29.99 -18.15 -16.81
N LEU A 42 30.44 -19.39 -16.59
CA LEU A 42 31.66 -19.67 -15.82
C LEU A 42 32.91 -19.22 -16.57
N ALA A 43 32.97 -19.47 -17.89
CA ALA A 43 34.06 -18.98 -18.72
C ALA A 43 34.18 -17.44 -18.65
N ARG A 44 33.05 -16.72 -18.65
CA ARG A 44 33.01 -15.27 -18.46
C ARG A 44 33.45 -14.84 -17.05
N GLU A 45 32.89 -15.43 -15.99
CA GLU A 45 33.25 -15.10 -14.60
C GLU A 45 34.74 -15.33 -14.31
N VAL A 46 35.30 -16.44 -14.81
CA VAL A 46 36.73 -16.77 -14.64
C VAL A 46 37.61 -15.88 -15.50
N TYR A 47 37.18 -15.52 -16.73
CA TYR A 47 37.87 -14.56 -17.57
C TYR A 47 37.96 -13.19 -16.91
N ASP A 48 36.83 -12.59 -16.50
CA ASP A 48 36.82 -11.24 -15.90
C ASP A 48 37.63 -11.20 -14.59
N ARG A 49 37.59 -12.28 -13.80
CA ARG A 49 38.42 -12.44 -12.59
C ARG A 49 39.92 -12.50 -12.91
N ILE A 50 40.34 -13.20 -13.96
CA ILE A 50 41.76 -13.27 -14.35
C ILE A 50 42.21 -11.97 -15.03
N VAL A 51 41.34 -11.31 -15.79
CA VAL A 51 41.57 -9.97 -16.34
C VAL A 51 41.83 -8.95 -15.22
N ALA A 52 41.08 -9.00 -14.12
CA ALA A 52 41.35 -8.17 -12.94
C ALA A 52 42.71 -8.46 -12.26
N LEU A 53 43.27 -9.67 -12.42
CA LEU A 53 44.52 -10.12 -11.79
C LEU A 53 45.77 -10.08 -12.70
N ARG A 54 45.59 -9.90 -14.02
CA ARG A 54 46.66 -9.94 -15.03
C ARG A 54 46.53 -8.91 -16.16
N GLY A 55 45.42 -8.19 -16.24
CA GLY A 55 45.09 -7.24 -17.31
C GLY A 55 44.57 -7.92 -18.59
N PRO A 56 43.76 -7.23 -19.41
CA PRO A 56 43.06 -7.84 -20.55
C PRO A 56 43.99 -8.28 -21.69
N SER A 57 45.20 -7.72 -21.81
CA SER A 57 46.07 -7.96 -22.96
C SER A 57 46.74 -9.34 -23.01
N VAL A 58 46.56 -10.18 -21.98
CA VAL A 58 47.17 -11.53 -21.86
C VAL A 58 46.16 -12.65 -21.60
N VAL A 59 44.86 -12.35 -21.59
CA VAL A 59 43.80 -13.32 -21.28
C VAL A 59 42.88 -13.46 -22.49
N ALA A 60 42.64 -14.70 -22.93
CA ALA A 60 41.68 -15.03 -23.97
C ALA A 60 40.38 -15.59 -23.36
N LEU A 61 39.25 -15.23 -23.97
CA LEU A 61 37.93 -15.86 -23.77
C LEU A 61 37.55 -16.57 -25.06
N VAL A 62 37.25 -17.87 -25.01
CA VAL A 62 36.80 -18.64 -26.18
C VAL A 62 35.61 -19.54 -25.82
N THR A 63 34.41 -19.17 -26.27
CA THR A 63 33.21 -20.02 -26.22
C THR A 63 32.66 -20.21 -27.64
N GLY A 64 31.54 -20.93 -27.81
CA GLY A 64 30.93 -21.12 -29.13
C GLY A 64 30.34 -19.83 -29.73
N GLU A 65 30.09 -18.83 -28.88
CA GLU A 65 29.32 -17.62 -29.17
C GLU A 65 30.02 -16.34 -28.66
N GLU A 66 31.26 -16.43 -28.18
CA GLU A 66 32.09 -15.26 -27.89
C GLU A 66 33.59 -15.60 -27.98
N ARG A 67 34.35 -14.83 -28.76
CA ARG A 67 35.80 -15.03 -28.95
C ARG A 67 36.58 -13.73 -28.81
N ILE A 68 37.31 -13.60 -27.71
CA ILE A 68 38.23 -12.50 -27.41
C ILE A 68 39.64 -13.10 -27.31
N VAL A 69 40.53 -12.78 -28.24
CA VAL A 69 41.91 -13.30 -28.26
C VAL A 69 42.87 -12.13 -28.48
N PRO A 70 43.51 -11.58 -27.42
CA PRO A 70 44.49 -10.52 -27.57
C PRO A 70 45.80 -11.05 -28.19
N PRO A 71 46.60 -10.23 -28.90
CA PRO A 71 47.84 -10.67 -29.56
C PRO A 71 48.93 -11.26 -28.65
N ARG A 72 48.77 -11.19 -27.32
CA ARG A 72 49.72 -11.71 -26.31
C ARG A 72 49.07 -12.66 -25.31
N ALA A 73 48.02 -13.39 -25.72
CA ALA A 73 47.28 -14.32 -24.87
C ALA A 73 48.16 -15.45 -24.29
N THR A 74 48.38 -15.43 -22.98
CA THR A 74 49.08 -16.50 -22.22
C THR A 74 48.13 -17.39 -21.45
N TYR A 75 46.98 -16.85 -21.02
CA TYR A 75 45.95 -17.57 -20.28
C TYR A 75 44.66 -17.68 -21.11
N TRP A 76 44.16 -18.90 -21.27
CA TRP A 76 43.02 -19.22 -22.13
C TRP A 76 41.87 -19.73 -21.27
N VAL A 77 40.79 -18.95 -21.20
CA VAL A 77 39.56 -19.31 -20.48
C VAL A 77 38.50 -19.66 -21.51
N CYS A 78 37.95 -20.87 -21.45
CA CYS A 78 37.13 -21.39 -22.54
C CYS A 78 36.02 -22.32 -22.06
N THR A 79 35.01 -22.56 -22.91
CA THR A 79 34.18 -23.76 -22.74
C THR A 79 34.97 -25.02 -23.11
N VAL A 80 34.64 -26.18 -22.53
CA VAL A 80 35.35 -27.45 -22.80
C VAL A 80 35.27 -27.86 -24.29
N GLU A 81 34.17 -27.52 -24.96
CA GLU A 81 33.97 -27.67 -26.40
C GLU A 81 34.94 -26.79 -27.20
N ALA A 82 35.01 -25.50 -26.86
CA ALA A 82 35.86 -24.52 -27.55
C ALA A 82 37.31 -24.49 -27.03
N MET A 83 37.70 -25.49 -26.23
CA MET A 83 39.01 -25.56 -25.58
C MET A 83 40.13 -25.83 -26.60
N PRO A 84 41.10 -24.90 -26.78
CA PRO A 84 42.24 -25.11 -27.65
C PRO A 84 43.20 -26.12 -27.01
N VAL A 85 43.40 -27.26 -27.67
CA VAL A 85 44.29 -28.33 -27.19
C VAL A 85 45.71 -28.22 -27.75
N ASP A 86 45.87 -27.70 -28.97
CA ASP A 86 47.14 -27.68 -29.70
C ASP A 86 48.12 -26.57 -29.27
N ILE A 87 47.69 -25.66 -28.39
CA ILE A 87 48.50 -24.51 -27.96
C ILE A 87 49.59 -24.82 -26.94
N GLY A 88 49.72 -26.08 -26.49
CA GLY A 88 50.88 -26.56 -25.72
C GLY A 88 51.17 -25.80 -24.42
N ALA A 89 50.15 -25.51 -23.61
CA ALA A 89 50.33 -24.71 -22.40
C ALA A 89 51.01 -25.49 -21.27
N ASP A 90 51.73 -24.78 -20.38
CA ASP A 90 52.35 -25.37 -19.18
C ASP A 90 51.29 -26.02 -18.27
N PHE A 91 50.16 -25.32 -18.08
CA PHE A 91 49.05 -25.74 -17.23
C PHE A 91 47.78 -26.02 -18.05
N LEU A 92 47.07 -27.10 -17.70
CA LEU A 92 45.75 -27.40 -18.25
C LEU A 92 44.77 -27.83 -17.14
N ALA A 93 43.59 -27.23 -17.10
CA ALA A 93 42.50 -27.65 -16.21
C ALA A 93 41.18 -27.88 -16.94
N ILE A 94 40.37 -28.80 -16.41
CA ILE A 94 38.99 -29.08 -16.85
C ILE A 94 38.10 -29.13 -15.60
N ASP A 95 37.04 -28.30 -15.56
CA ASP A 95 36.09 -28.26 -14.44
C ASP A 95 34.83 -29.11 -14.68
N GLU A 96 34.19 -29.53 -13.58
CA GLU A 96 33.00 -30.40 -13.52
C GLU A 96 33.13 -31.69 -14.37
N ILE A 97 34.29 -32.37 -14.27
CA ILE A 97 34.68 -33.56 -15.06
C ILE A 97 33.68 -34.73 -14.99
N GLN A 98 32.77 -34.77 -14.01
CA GLN A 98 31.64 -35.72 -14.00
C GLN A 98 30.70 -35.59 -15.20
N LEU A 99 30.74 -34.48 -15.93
CA LEU A 99 30.04 -34.34 -17.20
C LEU A 99 30.52 -35.32 -18.28
N CYS A 100 31.63 -36.04 -18.12
CA CYS A 100 31.93 -37.20 -18.97
C CYS A 100 30.80 -38.26 -19.01
N ALA A 101 29.91 -38.29 -18.01
CA ALA A 101 28.72 -39.14 -17.99
C ALA A 101 27.52 -38.58 -18.77
N ASP A 102 27.50 -37.28 -19.07
CA ASP A 102 26.36 -36.57 -19.67
C ASP A 102 25.99 -37.13 -21.05
N PRO A 103 24.74 -37.57 -21.31
CA PRO A 103 24.38 -38.32 -22.51
C PRO A 103 24.51 -37.57 -23.85
N GLU A 104 24.69 -36.25 -23.83
CA GLU A 104 24.65 -35.37 -25.00
C GLU A 104 26.06 -34.85 -25.31
N ARG A 105 26.61 -34.03 -24.42
CA ARG A 105 27.93 -33.37 -24.58
C ARG A 105 29.07 -34.04 -23.83
N GLY A 106 28.79 -35.04 -22.98
CA GLY A 106 29.81 -35.71 -22.18
C GLY A 106 30.91 -36.41 -22.97
N HIS A 107 30.66 -36.72 -24.24
CA HIS A 107 31.65 -37.28 -25.16
C HIS A 107 32.85 -36.33 -25.37
N VAL A 108 32.63 -35.01 -25.33
CA VAL A 108 33.69 -33.99 -25.42
C VAL A 108 34.54 -33.99 -24.16
N PHE A 109 33.91 -34.04 -22.98
CA PHE A 109 34.61 -34.11 -21.70
C PHE A 109 35.46 -35.37 -21.60
N THR A 110 34.97 -36.52 -22.10
CA THR A 110 35.73 -37.77 -22.18
C THR A 110 36.92 -37.67 -23.13
N ASP A 111 36.77 -37.04 -24.31
CA ASP A 111 37.93 -36.77 -25.19
C ASP A 111 38.99 -35.92 -24.47
N ARG A 112 38.60 -34.82 -23.81
CA ARG A 112 39.57 -33.98 -23.07
C ARG A 112 40.18 -34.74 -21.88
N LEU A 113 39.43 -35.59 -21.18
CA LEU A 113 39.94 -36.46 -20.11
C LEU A 113 41.01 -37.44 -20.62
N LEU A 114 40.81 -38.05 -21.80
CA LEU A 114 41.74 -39.02 -22.38
C LEU A 114 42.95 -38.34 -23.05
N ASN A 115 42.74 -37.26 -23.79
CA ASN A 115 43.69 -36.74 -24.77
C ASN A 115 44.33 -35.38 -24.40
N ALA A 116 43.65 -34.48 -23.68
CA ALA A 116 44.17 -33.13 -23.42
C ALA A 116 45.12 -33.09 -22.21
N ARG A 117 46.34 -32.55 -22.40
CA ARG A 117 47.40 -32.53 -21.37
C ARG A 117 48.16 -31.20 -21.37
N GLY A 118 48.48 -30.68 -20.18
CA GLY A 118 49.43 -29.58 -20.01
C GLY A 118 50.88 -30.09 -19.93
N LEU A 119 51.85 -29.31 -20.39
CA LEU A 119 53.27 -29.72 -20.45
C LEU A 119 53.88 -29.98 -19.06
N GLN A 120 53.46 -29.22 -18.05
CA GLN A 120 53.93 -29.31 -16.67
C GLN A 120 52.87 -29.86 -15.72
N THR A 121 51.60 -29.47 -15.87
CA THR A 121 50.54 -29.82 -14.92
C THR A 121 49.18 -29.95 -15.60
N THR A 122 48.49 -31.07 -15.37
CA THR A 122 47.09 -31.28 -15.76
C THR A 122 46.22 -31.45 -14.51
N MET A 123 45.06 -30.79 -14.46
CA MET A 123 44.12 -30.82 -13.34
C MET A 123 42.68 -31.12 -13.79
N PHE A 124 42.12 -32.24 -13.34
CA PHE A 124 40.68 -32.51 -13.46
C PHE A 124 39.98 -32.10 -12.17
N LEU A 125 38.90 -31.32 -12.26
CA LEU A 125 38.13 -30.87 -11.10
C LEU A 125 36.71 -31.44 -11.21
N GLY A 126 36.11 -31.87 -10.10
CA GLY A 126 34.71 -32.31 -10.12
C GLY A 126 34.26 -33.09 -8.88
N ALA A 127 33.30 -33.98 -9.07
CA ALA A 127 32.70 -34.80 -8.03
C ALA A 127 33.48 -36.11 -7.75
N GLU A 128 33.45 -36.56 -6.49
CA GLU A 128 34.09 -37.81 -6.02
C GLU A 128 33.60 -39.06 -6.78
N THR A 129 32.41 -39.02 -7.38
CA THR A 129 31.84 -40.10 -8.20
C THR A 129 32.67 -40.48 -9.43
N MET A 130 33.57 -39.60 -9.88
CA MET A 130 34.51 -39.87 -10.97
C MET A 130 35.80 -40.60 -10.54
N ARG A 131 36.06 -40.74 -9.24
CA ARG A 131 37.34 -41.25 -8.71
C ARG A 131 37.74 -42.61 -9.30
N SER A 132 36.79 -43.54 -9.42
CA SER A 132 37.02 -44.87 -10.00
C SER A 132 37.34 -44.82 -11.50
N ARG A 133 36.64 -43.96 -12.26
CA ARG A 133 36.80 -43.83 -13.71
C ARG A 133 38.11 -43.15 -14.08
N ILE A 134 38.48 -42.09 -13.35
CA ILE A 134 39.79 -41.44 -13.53
C ILE A 134 40.93 -42.40 -13.16
N ALA A 135 40.79 -43.19 -12.08
CA ALA A 135 41.82 -44.14 -11.67
C ALA A 135 42.04 -45.29 -12.68
N SER A 136 40.99 -45.68 -13.41
CA SER A 136 41.06 -46.72 -14.46
C SER A 136 41.61 -46.16 -15.78
N LEU A 137 41.07 -45.02 -16.24
CA LEU A 137 41.39 -44.42 -17.54
C LEU A 137 42.67 -43.57 -17.54
N VAL A 138 43.10 -43.05 -16.39
CA VAL A 138 44.32 -42.24 -16.21
C VAL A 138 45.06 -42.69 -14.93
N PRO A 139 45.70 -43.88 -14.92
CA PRO A 139 46.29 -44.46 -13.71
C PRO A 139 47.37 -43.60 -13.02
N GLN A 140 47.99 -42.67 -13.76
CA GLN A 140 48.98 -41.71 -13.26
C GLN A 140 48.38 -40.46 -12.58
N ALA A 141 47.06 -40.37 -12.42
CA ALA A 141 46.41 -39.21 -11.78
C ALA A 141 46.46 -39.27 -10.25
N ALA A 142 47.06 -38.25 -9.62
CA ALA A 142 47.07 -38.10 -8.16
C ALA A 142 45.74 -37.50 -7.64
N PHE A 143 45.12 -38.12 -6.64
CA PHE A 143 43.83 -37.68 -6.12
C PHE A 143 43.96 -36.72 -4.93
N ILE A 144 43.25 -35.58 -5.00
CA ILE A 144 43.17 -34.57 -3.94
C ILE A 144 41.70 -34.41 -3.56
N ARG A 145 41.31 -34.90 -2.38
CA ARG A 145 39.95 -34.73 -1.85
C ARG A 145 39.77 -33.32 -1.27
N ARG A 146 38.61 -32.72 -1.49
CA ARG A 146 38.18 -31.45 -0.87
C ARG A 146 36.82 -31.64 -0.19
N GLU A 147 36.69 -31.11 1.03
CA GLU A 147 35.46 -31.18 1.81
C GLU A 147 34.74 -29.82 1.78
N ARG A 148 33.42 -29.84 1.99
CA ARG A 148 32.55 -28.66 1.86
C ARG A 148 32.78 -27.69 3.01
N PHE A 149 32.76 -26.39 2.73
CA PHE A 149 33.01 -25.35 3.74
C PHE A 149 31.84 -25.09 4.72
N SER A 150 30.65 -25.62 4.45
CA SER A 150 29.46 -25.50 5.31
C SER A 150 28.57 -26.74 5.23
N SER A 151 27.70 -26.93 6.23
CA SER A 151 26.73 -28.01 6.25
C SER A 151 25.51 -27.73 5.36
N LEU A 152 24.74 -28.77 5.08
CA LEU A 152 23.48 -28.71 4.35
C LEU A 152 22.49 -29.65 5.03
N THR A 153 21.37 -29.11 5.52
CA THR A 153 20.39 -29.88 6.31
C THR A 153 19.02 -29.90 5.67
N TYR A 154 18.35 -31.06 5.70
CA TYR A 154 16.98 -31.21 5.27
C TYR A 154 16.01 -30.57 6.27
N SER A 155 15.01 -29.85 5.74
CA SER A 155 14.10 -29.01 6.52
C SER A 155 12.61 -29.34 6.28
N GLY A 156 12.36 -30.52 5.69
CA GLY A 156 11.04 -31.10 5.45
C GLY A 156 10.30 -30.54 4.23
N SER A 157 9.00 -30.82 4.18
CA SER A 157 8.06 -30.18 3.25
C SER A 157 7.54 -28.87 3.85
N ARG A 158 7.54 -27.79 3.05
CA ARG A 158 7.01 -26.48 3.45
C ARG A 158 6.10 -25.91 2.37
N LYS A 159 4.92 -25.42 2.76
CA LYS A 159 4.08 -24.62 1.86
C LYS A 159 4.84 -23.35 1.45
N LEU A 160 4.68 -22.93 0.20
CA LEU A 160 5.36 -21.78 -0.42
C LEU A 160 5.29 -20.49 0.41
N SER A 161 4.16 -20.22 1.08
CA SER A 161 3.99 -19.08 1.99
C SER A 161 4.86 -19.11 3.27
N ARG A 162 5.40 -20.28 3.64
CA ARG A 162 6.26 -20.54 4.83
C ARG A 162 7.73 -20.82 4.48
N ILE A 163 8.12 -20.65 3.21
CA ILE A 163 9.52 -20.71 2.79
C ILE A 163 10.24 -19.43 3.28
N PRO A 164 11.47 -19.53 3.82
CA PRO A 164 12.21 -18.36 4.32
C PRO A 164 12.63 -17.41 3.19
N ALA A 165 12.97 -16.16 3.53
CA ALA A 165 13.60 -15.22 2.60
C ALA A 165 14.99 -15.72 2.15
N ARG A 166 15.45 -15.25 0.98
CA ARG A 166 16.66 -15.73 0.27
C ARG A 166 16.59 -17.23 -0.03
N SER A 167 15.48 -17.65 -0.62
CA SER A 167 15.24 -19.03 -1.08
C SER A 167 15.21 -19.16 -2.60
N ALA A 168 15.63 -20.32 -3.10
CA ALA A 168 15.40 -20.74 -4.48
C ALA A 168 14.38 -21.88 -4.53
N VAL A 169 13.31 -21.71 -5.31
CA VAL A 169 12.32 -22.75 -5.58
C VAL A 169 12.64 -23.38 -6.94
N VAL A 170 12.85 -24.69 -6.99
CA VAL A 170 13.37 -25.38 -8.16
C VAL A 170 12.36 -26.35 -8.75
N GLY A 171 11.98 -26.11 -10.01
CA GLY A 171 11.01 -26.88 -10.78
C GLY A 171 11.54 -27.31 -12.15
N PHE A 172 10.84 -28.24 -12.80
CA PHE A 172 11.34 -28.96 -13.98
C PHE A 172 10.44 -28.84 -15.23
N SER A 173 9.47 -27.92 -15.20
CA SER A 173 8.68 -27.48 -16.36
C SER A 173 8.47 -25.96 -16.30
N VAL A 174 8.53 -25.30 -17.46
CA VAL A 174 8.43 -23.83 -17.57
C VAL A 174 7.10 -23.30 -17.01
N GLU A 175 6.01 -24.02 -17.24
CA GLU A 175 4.68 -23.73 -16.70
C GLU A 175 4.67 -23.67 -15.16
N ASN A 176 5.32 -24.62 -14.49
CA ASN A 176 5.42 -24.67 -13.04
C ASN A 176 6.33 -23.52 -12.50
N ILE A 177 7.40 -23.19 -13.22
CA ILE A 177 8.23 -22.00 -12.90
C ILE A 177 7.41 -20.72 -12.94
N TYR A 178 6.64 -20.49 -14.01
CA TYR A 178 5.79 -19.30 -14.13
C TYR A 178 4.65 -19.29 -13.09
N ALA A 179 4.02 -20.43 -12.81
CA ALA A 179 2.95 -20.54 -11.81
C ALA A 179 3.46 -20.23 -10.38
N ILE A 180 4.63 -20.74 -10.01
CA ILE A 180 5.27 -20.47 -8.72
C ILE A 180 5.72 -19.01 -8.61
N ALA A 181 6.28 -18.43 -9.67
CA ALA A 181 6.70 -17.04 -9.70
C ALA A 181 5.51 -16.08 -9.57
N GLU A 182 4.39 -16.35 -10.26
CA GLU A 182 3.14 -15.58 -10.13
C GLU A 182 2.54 -15.69 -8.72
N LEU A 183 2.58 -16.88 -8.10
CA LEU A 183 2.12 -17.07 -6.72
C LEU A 183 3.02 -16.32 -5.71
N LEU A 184 4.34 -16.37 -5.90
CA LEU A 184 5.30 -15.62 -5.09
C LEU A 184 5.13 -14.10 -5.26
N ARG A 185 4.87 -13.60 -6.47
CA ARG A 185 4.52 -12.19 -6.68
C ARG A 185 3.34 -11.77 -5.80
N ARG A 186 2.24 -12.53 -5.84
CA ARG A 186 1.03 -12.25 -5.05
C ARG A 186 1.22 -12.36 -3.54
N GLN A 187 2.05 -13.29 -3.05
CA GLN A 187 2.20 -13.56 -1.61
C GLN A 187 3.48 -12.98 -0.95
N LYS A 188 4.43 -12.50 -1.74
CA LYS A 188 5.78 -12.10 -1.30
C LYS A 188 6.36 -10.87 -2.05
N GLY A 189 5.59 -10.21 -2.91
CA GLY A 189 6.01 -9.02 -3.66
C GLY A 189 6.80 -9.31 -4.95
N GLY A 190 7.39 -10.50 -5.11
CA GLY A 190 8.03 -10.87 -6.38
C GLY A 190 8.92 -12.11 -6.29
N ALA A 191 9.32 -12.60 -7.46
CA ALA A 191 10.43 -13.53 -7.59
C ALA A 191 11.18 -13.35 -8.91
N ALA A 192 12.50 -13.54 -8.88
CA ALA A 192 13.34 -13.60 -10.06
C ALA A 192 13.18 -14.96 -10.75
N VAL A 193 13.27 -15.02 -12.08
CA VAL A 193 13.08 -16.24 -12.86
C VAL A 193 14.35 -16.61 -13.63
N VAL A 194 14.89 -17.81 -13.38
CA VAL A 194 16.15 -18.30 -13.99
C VAL A 194 15.96 -19.68 -14.61
N MET A 195 15.99 -19.75 -15.95
CA MET A 195 15.80 -20.98 -16.70
C MET A 195 16.95 -21.21 -17.68
N GLY A 196 17.22 -22.47 -18.03
CA GLY A 196 18.34 -22.85 -18.91
C GLY A 196 18.34 -22.18 -20.29
N ALA A 197 17.15 -21.86 -20.84
CA ALA A 197 16.99 -21.24 -22.15
C ALA A 197 17.35 -19.73 -22.20
N LEU A 198 17.25 -19.02 -21.06
CA LEU A 198 17.53 -17.58 -20.97
C LEU A 198 18.96 -17.26 -21.39
N SER A 199 19.19 -16.17 -22.11
CA SER A 199 20.54 -15.73 -22.47
C SER A 199 21.39 -15.44 -21.22
N PRO A 200 22.72 -15.44 -21.32
CA PRO A 200 23.60 -15.00 -20.24
C PRO A 200 23.19 -13.63 -19.67
N ARG A 201 22.77 -12.69 -20.53
CA ARG A 201 22.35 -11.34 -20.16
C ARG A 201 21.05 -11.31 -19.36
N THR A 202 19.95 -11.86 -19.88
CA THR A 202 18.67 -11.94 -19.15
C THR A 202 18.84 -12.67 -17.82
N ARG A 203 19.63 -13.76 -17.81
CA ARG A 203 19.89 -14.58 -16.63
C ARG A 203 20.67 -13.81 -15.57
N ASN A 204 21.71 -13.08 -15.95
CA ASN A 204 22.48 -12.25 -15.03
C ASN A 204 21.62 -11.13 -14.44
N ALA A 205 20.85 -10.41 -15.26
CA ALA A 205 19.97 -9.33 -14.79
C ALA A 205 18.84 -9.85 -13.85
N GLN A 206 18.33 -11.06 -14.05
CA GLN A 206 17.39 -11.69 -13.10
C GLN A 206 18.09 -12.13 -11.79
N VAL A 207 19.34 -12.60 -11.86
CA VAL A 207 20.15 -12.92 -10.67
C VAL A 207 20.54 -11.67 -9.89
N GLU A 208 20.83 -10.56 -10.57
CA GLU A 208 21.15 -9.27 -9.97
C GLU A 208 19.95 -8.72 -9.18
N LEU A 209 18.75 -8.75 -9.76
CA LEU A 209 17.48 -8.38 -9.10
C LEU A 209 17.24 -9.18 -7.79
N TYR A 210 17.61 -10.47 -7.76
CA TYR A 210 17.62 -11.27 -6.54
C TYR A 210 18.75 -10.89 -5.56
N GLN A 211 19.97 -10.67 -6.06
CA GLN A 211 21.15 -10.39 -5.24
C GLN A 211 21.06 -9.03 -4.54
N ASN A 212 20.62 -7.99 -5.26
CA ASN A 212 20.40 -6.63 -4.77
C ASN A 212 19.24 -6.54 -3.75
N GLY A 213 18.43 -7.58 -3.63
CA GLY A 213 17.33 -7.66 -2.67
C GLY A 213 16.02 -7.04 -3.15
N ASP A 214 15.89 -6.76 -4.45
CA ASP A 214 14.62 -6.35 -5.06
C ASP A 214 13.60 -7.51 -5.03
N VAL A 215 14.06 -8.77 -4.93
CA VAL A 215 13.23 -9.92 -4.55
C VAL A 215 13.97 -10.87 -3.59
N ASP A 216 13.24 -11.38 -2.58
CA ASP A 216 13.76 -12.41 -1.65
C ASP A 216 13.81 -13.82 -2.26
N PHE A 217 13.13 -14.04 -3.40
CA PHE A 217 12.85 -15.36 -3.94
C PHE A 217 13.33 -15.50 -5.38
N LEU A 218 13.91 -16.66 -5.67
CA LEU A 218 14.32 -17.10 -7.00
C LEU A 218 13.47 -18.32 -7.39
N VAL A 219 12.94 -18.37 -8.60
CA VAL A 219 12.29 -19.56 -9.17
C VAL A 219 13.09 -20.02 -10.38
N ALA A 220 13.51 -21.28 -10.40
CA ALA A 220 14.49 -21.73 -11.37
C ALA A 220 14.38 -23.20 -11.80
N THR A 221 15.01 -23.54 -12.92
CA THR A 221 15.28 -24.94 -13.28
C THR A 221 16.61 -25.42 -12.71
N ASP A 222 16.98 -26.68 -12.95
CA ASP A 222 18.30 -27.24 -12.62
C ASP A 222 19.50 -26.49 -13.22
N ALA A 223 19.25 -25.54 -14.14
CA ALA A 223 20.22 -24.57 -14.62
C ALA A 223 20.90 -23.74 -13.51
N ILE A 224 20.32 -23.57 -12.30
CA ILE A 224 21.04 -22.95 -11.17
C ILE A 224 22.05 -23.88 -10.50
N GLY A 225 21.96 -25.19 -10.74
CA GLY A 225 22.89 -26.19 -10.20
C GLY A 225 24.32 -26.02 -10.71
N MET A 226 24.52 -25.25 -11.79
CA MET A 226 25.83 -24.98 -12.40
C MET A 226 25.95 -23.53 -12.86
N GLY A 227 27.10 -22.90 -12.63
CA GLY A 227 27.49 -21.66 -13.29
C GLY A 227 26.73 -20.37 -12.96
N LEU A 228 26.17 -20.25 -11.76
CA LEU A 228 25.73 -18.97 -11.20
C LEU A 228 26.23 -18.80 -9.76
N ASN A 229 26.65 -17.57 -9.44
CA ASN A 229 27.08 -17.16 -8.10
C ASN A 229 25.89 -16.60 -7.30
N LEU A 230 25.19 -17.49 -6.59
CA LEU A 230 23.95 -17.19 -5.85
C LEU A 230 24.20 -17.22 -4.34
N ASP A 231 23.62 -16.27 -3.60
CA ASP A 231 23.56 -16.28 -2.13
C ASP A 231 22.18 -16.78 -1.66
N VAL A 232 21.96 -18.08 -1.85
CA VAL A 232 20.74 -18.79 -1.47
C VAL A 232 20.96 -19.46 -0.11
N ARG A 233 20.01 -19.28 0.81
CA ARG A 233 20.02 -19.90 2.15
C ARG A 233 19.22 -21.20 2.20
N HIS A 234 18.24 -21.35 1.31
CA HIS A 234 17.35 -22.49 1.27
C HIS A 234 16.95 -22.87 -0.16
N VAL A 235 17.01 -24.16 -0.50
CA VAL A 235 16.53 -24.72 -1.79
C VAL A 235 15.29 -25.58 -1.57
N ALA A 236 14.18 -25.20 -2.20
CA ALA A 236 12.92 -25.94 -2.13
C ALA A 236 12.59 -26.57 -3.49
N PHE A 237 12.56 -27.90 -3.58
CA PHE A 237 12.15 -28.60 -4.80
C PHE A 237 10.62 -28.57 -4.95
N SER A 238 10.11 -28.04 -6.06
CA SER A 238 8.67 -28.12 -6.43
C SER A 238 8.32 -29.32 -7.30
N GLY A 239 9.33 -30.13 -7.65
CA GLY A 239 9.19 -31.47 -8.22
C GLY A 239 10.50 -32.25 -8.08
N THR A 240 10.44 -33.57 -8.17
CA THR A 240 11.62 -34.47 -8.03
C THR A 240 11.91 -35.29 -9.29
N SER A 241 11.23 -34.95 -10.40
CA SER A 241 11.31 -35.65 -11.69
C SER A 241 11.42 -34.65 -12.84
N LYS A 242 12.20 -35.02 -13.87
CA LYS A 242 12.33 -34.24 -15.12
C LYS A 242 12.19 -35.10 -16.36
N PHE A 243 11.89 -34.45 -17.49
CA PHE A 243 11.97 -35.07 -18.81
C PHE A 243 13.44 -35.14 -19.25
N ASP A 244 13.91 -36.31 -19.70
CA ASP A 244 15.32 -36.57 -20.08
C ASP A 244 15.56 -36.61 -21.60
N GLY A 245 14.67 -35.95 -22.35
CA GLY A 245 14.59 -36.02 -23.81
C GLY A 245 13.83 -37.23 -24.34
N ARG A 246 13.51 -38.22 -23.48
CA ARG A 246 12.74 -39.43 -23.87
C ARG A 246 11.63 -39.81 -22.91
N ARG A 247 11.80 -39.60 -21.61
CA ARG A 247 10.80 -39.92 -20.59
C ARG A 247 10.89 -38.99 -19.38
N HIS A 248 9.79 -38.90 -18.63
CA HIS A 248 9.86 -38.39 -17.26
C HIS A 248 10.53 -39.45 -16.38
N ARG A 249 11.55 -39.04 -15.62
CA ARG A 249 12.23 -39.86 -14.62
C ARG A 249 12.50 -39.06 -13.36
N HIS A 250 12.60 -39.76 -12.23
CA HIS A 250 13.13 -39.17 -11.00
C HIS A 250 14.59 -38.73 -11.20
N LEU A 251 14.96 -37.68 -10.46
CA LEU A 251 16.33 -37.18 -10.35
C LEU A 251 17.16 -38.10 -9.45
N GLN A 252 18.43 -38.27 -9.79
CA GLN A 252 19.36 -39.03 -8.97
C GLN A 252 19.85 -38.16 -7.79
N ALA A 253 20.27 -38.77 -6.68
CA ALA A 253 20.69 -38.05 -5.47
C ALA A 253 21.84 -37.05 -5.72
N ASN A 254 22.72 -37.32 -6.69
CA ASN A 254 23.76 -36.39 -7.15
C ASN A 254 23.20 -35.21 -7.96
N GLU A 255 22.17 -35.40 -8.80
CA GLU A 255 21.47 -34.29 -9.48
C GLU A 255 20.79 -33.38 -8.44
N LEU A 256 20.10 -33.98 -7.47
CA LEU A 256 19.49 -33.24 -6.35
C LEU A 256 20.56 -32.52 -5.51
N SER A 257 21.68 -33.18 -5.17
CA SER A 257 22.76 -32.55 -4.40
C SER A 257 23.47 -31.41 -5.13
N GLN A 258 23.59 -31.46 -6.46
CA GLN A 258 24.18 -30.37 -7.25
C GLN A 258 23.32 -29.09 -7.18
N ILE A 259 22.00 -29.25 -7.06
CA ILE A 259 21.03 -28.16 -6.91
C ILE A 259 20.92 -27.72 -5.43
N ALA A 260 20.71 -28.65 -4.50
CA ALA A 260 20.60 -28.38 -3.07
C ALA A 260 21.91 -27.80 -2.49
N GLY A 261 23.05 -28.17 -3.06
CA GLY A 261 24.37 -27.60 -2.77
C GLY A 261 24.57 -26.16 -3.25
N ARG A 262 23.53 -25.50 -3.76
CA ARG A 262 23.46 -24.03 -3.95
C ARG A 262 22.94 -23.31 -2.69
N ALA A 263 22.31 -24.01 -1.76
CA ALA A 263 22.00 -23.47 -0.43
C ALA A 263 23.25 -23.49 0.46
N GLY A 264 23.54 -22.36 1.10
CA GLY A 264 24.74 -22.17 1.92
C GLY A 264 25.99 -21.90 1.07
N ARG A 265 26.77 -20.90 1.46
CA ARG A 265 27.90 -20.37 0.68
C ARG A 265 29.07 -20.05 1.60
N TYR A 266 30.28 -20.45 1.21
CA TYR A 266 31.46 -20.40 2.08
C TYR A 266 31.17 -21.11 3.41
N THR A 267 31.36 -20.45 4.57
CA THR A 267 31.07 -20.98 5.91
C THR A 267 29.60 -20.87 6.34
N THR A 268 28.71 -20.27 5.53
CA THR A 268 27.29 -20.17 5.86
C THR A 268 26.57 -21.48 5.51
N ASP A 269 25.91 -22.07 6.50
CA ASP A 269 25.11 -23.30 6.34
C ASP A 269 23.92 -23.11 5.40
N GLY A 270 23.56 -24.20 4.72
CA GLY A 270 22.41 -24.25 3.82
C GLY A 270 21.30 -25.15 4.36
N THR A 271 20.08 -24.94 3.88
CA THR A 271 19.00 -25.92 4.05
C THR A 271 18.37 -26.32 2.73
N PHE A 272 17.76 -27.50 2.67
CA PHE A 272 16.94 -27.91 1.54
C PHE A 272 15.63 -28.53 1.99
N GLY A 273 14.66 -28.64 1.09
CA GLY A 273 13.32 -29.16 1.38
C GLY A 273 12.49 -29.34 0.11
N VAL A 274 11.20 -29.64 0.29
CA VAL A 274 10.23 -29.77 -0.81
C VAL A 274 9.05 -28.80 -0.61
N THR A 275 8.37 -28.45 -1.71
CA THR A 275 7.24 -27.50 -1.71
C THR A 275 6.22 -27.83 -2.80
N GLY A 276 5.04 -27.21 -2.74
CA GLY A 276 3.95 -27.43 -3.69
C GLY A 276 3.46 -28.87 -3.66
N GLU A 277 3.51 -29.53 -4.82
CA GLU A 277 3.04 -30.90 -5.04
C GLU A 277 4.18 -31.94 -4.99
N ALA A 278 5.41 -31.52 -4.71
CA ALA A 278 6.54 -32.44 -4.55
C ALA A 278 6.35 -33.37 -3.34
N ALA A 279 6.42 -34.68 -3.60
CA ALA A 279 6.51 -35.68 -2.55
C ALA A 279 7.76 -35.44 -1.66
N PRO A 280 7.71 -35.79 -0.36
CA PRO A 280 8.89 -35.83 0.50
C PRO A 280 10.04 -36.64 -0.13
N LEU A 281 11.28 -36.26 0.16
CA LEU A 281 12.44 -37.06 -0.22
C LEU A 281 12.58 -38.30 0.69
N ASP A 282 12.97 -39.43 0.10
CA ASP A 282 13.26 -40.64 0.85
C ASP A 282 14.48 -40.46 1.76
N GLU A 283 14.46 -41.08 2.94
CA GLU A 283 15.55 -40.99 3.94
C GLU A 283 16.95 -41.35 3.38
N PRO A 284 17.13 -42.39 2.54
CA PRO A 284 18.43 -42.67 1.91
C PRO A 284 18.89 -41.61 0.90
N VAL A 285 17.96 -40.85 0.31
CA VAL A 285 18.28 -39.73 -0.59
C VAL A 285 18.69 -38.49 0.22
N ILE A 286 18.07 -38.29 1.39
CA ILE A 286 18.45 -37.24 2.35
C ILE A 286 19.87 -37.51 2.86
N ASP A 287 20.15 -38.70 3.41
CA ASP A 287 21.50 -39.08 3.88
C ASP A 287 22.57 -38.91 2.79
N ALA A 288 22.27 -39.35 1.56
CA ALA A 288 23.18 -39.19 0.42
C ALA A 288 23.52 -37.72 0.13
N ILE A 289 22.54 -36.81 0.22
CA ILE A 289 22.72 -35.36 -0.03
C ILE A 289 23.49 -34.69 1.13
N GLU A 290 23.13 -34.99 2.38
CA GLU A 290 23.74 -34.37 3.57
C GLU A 290 25.19 -34.85 3.79
N ASN A 291 25.43 -36.17 3.71
CA ASN A 291 26.75 -36.77 3.88
C ASN A 291 27.59 -36.79 2.58
N HIS A 292 27.07 -36.25 1.47
CA HIS A 292 27.69 -36.22 0.15
C HIS A 292 28.16 -37.61 -0.36
N ARG A 293 27.32 -38.64 -0.16
CA ARG A 293 27.59 -40.04 -0.50
C ARG A 293 26.78 -40.47 -1.73
N PHE A 294 27.44 -40.59 -2.88
CA PHE A 294 26.78 -40.93 -4.15
C PHE A 294 27.41 -42.15 -4.82
N ALA A 295 26.61 -42.86 -5.61
CA ALA A 295 27.09 -44.01 -6.38
C ALA A 295 28.17 -43.57 -7.41
N PRO A 296 29.30 -44.28 -7.53
CA PRO A 296 30.31 -43.98 -8.55
C PRO A 296 29.75 -44.10 -9.97
N ILE A 297 30.23 -43.24 -10.86
CA ILE A 297 29.81 -43.22 -12.27
C ILE A 297 30.28 -44.50 -12.95
N ARG A 298 29.33 -45.29 -13.46
CA ARG A 298 29.61 -46.64 -13.97
C ARG A 298 30.20 -46.66 -15.37
N LYS A 299 29.76 -45.77 -16.27
CA LYS A 299 30.29 -45.62 -17.64
C LYS A 299 30.27 -44.15 -18.06
N LEU A 300 31.15 -43.78 -19.00
CA LEU A 300 31.23 -42.44 -19.60
C LEU A 300 30.72 -42.47 -21.05
N GLN A 301 30.24 -41.34 -21.58
CA GLN A 301 29.98 -41.22 -23.03
C GLN A 301 31.30 -41.05 -23.77
N TRP A 302 31.42 -41.65 -24.94
CA TRP A 302 32.57 -41.52 -25.82
C TRP A 302 32.14 -41.44 -27.28
N ARG A 303 32.85 -40.62 -28.04
CA ARG A 303 32.80 -40.53 -29.50
C ARG A 303 34.23 -40.51 -29.98
N ASN A 304 34.52 -41.20 -31.08
CA ASN A 304 35.84 -41.18 -31.69
C ASN A 304 36.20 -39.74 -32.14
N SER A 305 37.41 -39.28 -31.81
CA SER A 305 37.96 -37.99 -32.26
C SER A 305 38.91 -38.11 -33.46
N ALA A 306 39.32 -39.32 -33.86
CA ALA A 306 40.08 -39.58 -35.07
C ALA A 306 39.14 -39.78 -36.28
N LEU A 307 38.69 -38.67 -36.88
CA LEU A 307 37.69 -38.66 -37.95
C LEU A 307 38.30 -38.82 -39.36
N ASP A 308 37.70 -39.66 -40.21
CA ASP A 308 38.10 -39.85 -41.61
C ASP A 308 37.24 -38.97 -42.54
N PHE A 309 37.83 -37.89 -43.05
CA PHE A 309 37.18 -36.95 -43.96
C PHE A 309 37.28 -37.36 -45.45
N GLY A 310 37.61 -38.61 -45.77
CA GLY A 310 37.78 -39.07 -47.16
C GLY A 310 36.48 -39.13 -47.97
N THR A 311 35.39 -39.61 -47.37
CA THR A 311 34.02 -39.57 -47.91
C THR A 311 33.01 -39.40 -46.77
N PRO A 312 31.74 -39.01 -47.03
CA PRO A 312 30.72 -38.94 -45.99
C PRO A 312 30.46 -40.28 -45.28
N GLU A 313 30.51 -41.42 -45.98
CA GLU A 313 30.39 -42.75 -45.37
C GLU A 313 31.52 -43.03 -44.38
N LYS A 314 32.77 -42.66 -44.75
CA LYS A 314 33.94 -42.81 -43.90
C LYS A 314 33.85 -41.92 -42.67
N LEU A 315 33.36 -40.69 -42.82
CA LEU A 315 33.12 -39.79 -41.70
C LEU A 315 32.07 -40.37 -40.75
N ILE A 316 30.91 -40.79 -41.27
CA ILE A 316 29.83 -41.44 -40.49
C ILE A 316 30.35 -42.69 -39.79
N ALA A 317 31.05 -43.59 -40.50
CA ALA A 317 31.62 -44.80 -39.91
C ALA A 317 32.68 -44.51 -38.83
N SER A 318 33.48 -43.45 -39.00
CA SER A 318 34.44 -43.00 -37.98
C SER A 318 33.77 -42.40 -36.75
N LEU A 319 32.65 -41.67 -36.91
CA LEU A 319 31.85 -41.13 -35.81
C LEU A 319 31.06 -42.21 -35.06
N GLU A 320 30.58 -43.23 -35.77
CA GLU A 320 29.79 -44.35 -35.23
C GLU A 320 30.63 -45.51 -34.67
N ALA A 321 31.96 -45.42 -34.74
CA ALA A 321 32.89 -46.45 -34.28
C ALA A 321 32.60 -46.95 -32.84
N PRO A 322 32.87 -48.23 -32.55
CA PRO A 322 32.75 -48.77 -31.19
C PRO A 322 33.85 -48.21 -30.28
N SER A 323 33.55 -48.13 -28.97
CA SER A 323 34.55 -47.77 -27.95
C SER A 323 35.68 -48.81 -27.88
N PRO A 324 36.96 -48.40 -27.76
CA PRO A 324 38.08 -49.29 -27.47
C PRO A 324 38.12 -49.77 -26.01
N HIS A 325 37.29 -49.23 -25.12
CA HIS A 325 37.26 -49.56 -23.68
C HIS A 325 35.85 -49.90 -23.19
N GLU A 326 35.73 -50.97 -22.38
CA GLU A 326 34.45 -51.42 -21.81
C GLU A 326 33.80 -50.40 -20.86
N GLU A 327 34.61 -49.53 -20.23
CA GLU A 327 34.14 -48.49 -19.31
C GLU A 327 33.44 -47.31 -20.01
N LEU A 328 33.57 -47.19 -21.33
CA LEU A 328 32.94 -46.13 -22.11
C LEU A 328 31.80 -46.73 -22.94
N ILE A 329 30.73 -45.97 -23.14
CA ILE A 329 29.70 -46.30 -24.14
C ILE A 329 29.82 -45.34 -25.31
N ARG A 330 29.47 -45.81 -26.52
CA ARG A 330 29.22 -44.90 -27.64
C ARG A 330 28.14 -43.91 -27.21
N ALA A 331 28.42 -42.62 -27.39
CA ALA A 331 27.48 -41.55 -27.09
C ALA A 331 26.15 -41.74 -27.85
N ARG A 332 25.12 -40.99 -27.44
CA ARG A 332 23.91 -40.85 -28.26
C ARG A 332 24.29 -40.28 -29.63
N GLU A 333 23.49 -40.59 -30.65
CA GLU A 333 23.53 -39.83 -31.88
C GLU A 333 23.15 -38.38 -31.53
N ALA A 334 24.08 -37.46 -31.79
CA ALA A 334 23.90 -36.02 -31.57
C ALA A 334 23.47 -35.36 -32.88
N ASP A 335 22.96 -34.13 -32.77
CA ASP A 335 22.32 -33.42 -33.88
C ASP A 335 23.27 -33.18 -35.07
N ASP A 336 24.59 -33.14 -34.83
CA ASP A 336 25.62 -33.03 -35.87
C ASP A 336 25.68 -34.28 -36.77
N LEU A 337 25.69 -35.48 -36.19
CA LEU A 337 25.65 -36.75 -36.91
C LEU A 337 24.26 -37.01 -37.52
N ALA A 338 23.18 -36.64 -36.83
CA ALA A 338 21.82 -36.75 -37.36
C ALA A 338 21.63 -35.85 -38.59
N THR A 339 22.11 -34.60 -38.53
CA THR A 339 22.10 -33.64 -39.65
C THR A 339 22.97 -34.14 -40.81
N LEU A 340 24.17 -34.67 -40.54
CA LEU A 340 25.03 -35.27 -41.55
C LEU A 340 24.36 -36.43 -42.28
N LYS A 341 23.71 -37.34 -41.55
CA LYS A 341 22.94 -38.46 -42.12
C LYS A 341 21.73 -37.98 -42.93
N ALA A 342 21.00 -36.98 -42.44
CA ALA A 342 19.86 -36.39 -43.13
C ALA A 342 20.30 -35.73 -44.45
N LEU A 343 21.33 -34.88 -44.43
CA LEU A 343 21.89 -34.26 -45.64
C LEU A 343 22.43 -35.28 -46.63
N TRP A 344 23.14 -36.32 -46.18
CA TRP A 344 23.63 -37.38 -47.06
C TRP A 344 22.53 -38.30 -47.63
N SER A 345 21.29 -38.21 -47.12
CA SER A 345 20.13 -38.87 -47.74
C SER A 345 19.59 -38.11 -48.96
N VAL A 346 19.86 -36.80 -49.08
CA VAL A 346 19.36 -35.94 -50.17
C VAL A 346 20.20 -36.16 -51.44
N PRO A 347 19.62 -36.54 -52.59
CA PRO A 347 20.39 -36.79 -53.82
C PRO A 347 21.21 -35.58 -54.28
N THR A 348 20.63 -34.38 -54.26
CA THR A 348 21.30 -33.14 -54.70
C THR A 348 22.47 -32.71 -53.82
N MET A 349 22.66 -33.31 -52.64
CA MET A 349 23.87 -33.14 -51.84
C MET A 349 24.99 -34.08 -52.31
N ARG A 350 24.66 -35.29 -52.76
CA ARG A 350 25.63 -36.27 -53.25
C ARG A 350 26.33 -35.80 -54.51
N ASP A 351 25.56 -35.21 -55.43
CA ASP A 351 26.05 -34.70 -56.71
C ASP A 351 27.02 -33.51 -56.56
N ARG A 352 27.10 -32.90 -55.37
CA ARG A 352 27.95 -31.73 -55.05
C ARG A 352 29.26 -32.07 -54.33
N ILE A 353 29.35 -33.23 -53.68
CA ILE A 353 30.46 -33.56 -52.79
C ILE A 353 31.53 -34.31 -53.59
N ALA A 354 32.56 -33.59 -54.04
CA ALA A 354 33.58 -34.08 -54.96
C ALA A 354 34.84 -34.59 -54.25
N GLY A 355 35.12 -34.15 -53.02
CA GLY A 355 36.26 -34.65 -52.24
C GLY A 355 36.28 -34.24 -50.77
N GLY A 356 37.36 -34.63 -50.08
CA GLY A 356 37.52 -34.41 -48.64
C GLY A 356 37.42 -32.96 -48.13
N PRO A 357 37.75 -31.90 -48.90
CA PRO A 357 37.43 -30.52 -48.52
C PRO A 357 35.93 -30.28 -48.36
N ASP A 358 35.09 -30.81 -49.26
CA ASP A 358 33.64 -30.69 -49.20
C ASP A 358 33.07 -31.46 -48.01
N VAL A 359 33.64 -32.64 -47.70
CA VAL A 359 33.26 -33.44 -46.52
C VAL A 359 33.57 -32.71 -45.22
N ARG A 360 34.68 -31.94 -45.15
CA ARG A 360 34.97 -31.06 -44.01
C ARG A 360 34.00 -29.89 -43.92
N LEU A 361 33.75 -29.19 -45.04
CA LEU A 361 32.81 -28.07 -45.06
C LEU A 361 31.40 -28.51 -44.66
N LEU A 362 30.93 -29.66 -45.17
CA LEU A 362 29.68 -30.29 -44.77
C LEU A 362 29.65 -30.55 -43.26
N TRP A 363 30.71 -31.12 -42.70
CA TRP A 363 30.80 -31.40 -41.26
C TRP A 363 30.80 -30.12 -40.40
N ASP A 364 31.54 -29.09 -40.80
CA ASP A 364 31.55 -27.79 -40.12
C ASP A 364 30.17 -27.11 -40.13
N VAL A 365 29.37 -27.34 -41.18
CA VAL A 365 27.97 -26.88 -41.27
C VAL A 365 27.02 -27.78 -40.46
N CYS A 366 27.22 -29.10 -40.43
CA CYS A 366 26.45 -30.00 -39.56
C CYS A 366 26.66 -29.71 -38.06
N GLN A 367 27.80 -29.14 -37.67
CA GLN A 367 28.08 -28.71 -36.30
C GLN A 367 27.29 -27.47 -35.83
N ILE A 368 26.48 -26.83 -36.67
CA ILE A 368 25.61 -25.72 -36.24
C ILE A 368 24.56 -26.27 -35.26
N PRO A 369 24.53 -25.84 -33.98
CA PRO A 369 23.58 -26.37 -33.01
C PRO A 369 22.14 -25.95 -33.34
N ASP A 370 21.17 -26.85 -33.14
CA ASP A 370 19.76 -26.47 -33.17
C ASP A 370 19.36 -25.77 -31.86
N PHE A 371 19.74 -24.50 -31.75
CA PHE A 371 19.27 -23.62 -30.67
C PHE A 371 17.73 -23.46 -30.64
N ARG A 372 17.02 -23.81 -31.73
CA ARG A 372 15.60 -23.59 -31.93
C ARG A 372 14.75 -24.76 -31.43
N ASN A 373 15.34 -25.96 -31.31
CA ASN A 373 14.69 -27.21 -30.92
C ASN A 373 13.45 -27.50 -31.79
N ILE A 374 13.67 -27.51 -33.11
CA ILE A 374 12.67 -27.70 -34.17
C ILE A 374 12.68 -29.15 -34.68
N ALA A 375 11.84 -29.46 -35.67
CA ALA A 375 11.90 -30.75 -36.32
C ALA A 375 13.25 -30.91 -37.06
N ALA A 376 13.93 -32.05 -36.88
CA ALA A 376 15.28 -32.28 -37.44
C ALA A 376 15.39 -32.00 -38.95
N ASN A 377 14.31 -32.24 -39.72
CA ASN A 377 14.24 -31.94 -41.15
C ASN A 377 14.32 -30.43 -41.46
N GLU A 378 13.77 -29.57 -40.59
CA GLU A 378 13.83 -28.10 -40.76
C GLU A 378 15.25 -27.59 -40.46
N HIS A 379 15.90 -28.10 -39.42
CA HIS A 379 17.31 -27.79 -39.12
C HIS A 379 18.25 -28.28 -40.23
N ALA A 380 18.03 -29.52 -40.72
CA ALA A 380 18.76 -30.04 -41.88
C ALA A 380 18.54 -29.18 -43.13
N THR A 381 17.33 -28.67 -43.38
CA THR A 381 17.04 -27.76 -44.51
C THR A 381 17.80 -26.43 -44.38
N LEU A 382 17.94 -25.88 -43.16
CA LEU A 382 18.76 -24.70 -42.91
C LEU A 382 20.25 -24.98 -43.15
N CYS A 383 20.75 -26.11 -42.65
CA CYS A 383 22.14 -26.53 -42.83
C CYS A 383 22.46 -26.81 -44.32
N GLN A 384 21.54 -27.42 -45.06
CA GLN A 384 21.65 -27.58 -46.52
C GLN A 384 21.86 -26.21 -47.18
N ARG A 385 21.02 -25.22 -46.85
CA ARG A 385 21.09 -23.91 -47.49
C ARG A 385 22.36 -23.12 -47.15
N ILE A 386 22.90 -23.31 -45.94
CA ILE A 386 24.19 -22.73 -45.55
C ILE A 386 25.33 -23.42 -46.32
N PHE A 387 25.32 -24.76 -46.43
CA PHE A 387 26.31 -25.48 -47.25
C PHE A 387 26.28 -25.05 -48.72
N GLU A 388 25.10 -24.91 -49.32
CA GLU A 388 24.93 -24.41 -50.69
C GLU A 388 25.62 -23.04 -50.89
N PHE A 389 25.40 -22.07 -50.00
CA PHE A 389 26.06 -20.76 -50.10
C PHE A 389 27.59 -20.82 -49.93
N LEU A 390 28.09 -21.66 -49.02
CA LEU A 390 29.53 -21.78 -48.72
C LEU A 390 30.29 -22.61 -49.77
N HIS A 391 29.61 -23.44 -50.56
CA HIS A 391 30.20 -24.27 -51.62
C HIS A 391 30.04 -23.64 -53.02
N GLU A 392 28.95 -22.90 -53.29
CA GLU A 392 28.75 -22.20 -54.56
C GLU A 392 29.34 -20.77 -54.61
N GLY A 393 29.60 -20.14 -53.46
CA GLY A 393 29.95 -18.73 -53.37
C GLY A 393 31.05 -18.41 -52.36
N ALA A 394 31.36 -17.11 -52.23
CA ALA A 394 32.40 -16.61 -51.33
C ALA A 394 31.94 -16.41 -49.86
N GLY A 395 30.83 -17.03 -49.46
CA GLY A 395 30.18 -16.83 -48.17
C GLY A 395 28.65 -16.80 -48.26
N ILE A 396 27.99 -16.70 -47.11
CA ILE A 396 26.55 -16.46 -47.00
C ILE A 396 26.25 -15.03 -47.48
N PRO A 397 25.29 -14.81 -48.43
CA PRO A 397 24.98 -13.48 -48.92
C PRO A 397 24.44 -12.54 -47.82
N ASP A 398 25.06 -11.37 -47.67
CA ASP A 398 24.70 -10.35 -46.68
C ASP A 398 23.23 -9.95 -46.77
N ASP A 399 22.77 -9.76 -48.01
CA ASP A 399 21.39 -9.41 -48.36
C ASP A 399 20.36 -10.47 -47.94
N TRP A 400 20.79 -11.73 -47.75
CA TRP A 400 19.96 -12.82 -47.21
C TRP A 400 20.05 -12.87 -45.70
N LEU A 401 21.25 -12.76 -45.12
CA LEU A 401 21.47 -12.76 -43.67
C LEU A 401 20.75 -11.57 -42.99
N ALA A 402 20.83 -10.37 -43.57
CA ALA A 402 20.06 -9.18 -43.17
C ALA A 402 18.55 -9.48 -43.08
N LYS A 403 18.00 -10.16 -44.10
CA LYS A 403 16.58 -10.51 -44.15
C LYS A 403 16.19 -11.59 -43.13
N GLN A 404 17.13 -12.41 -42.64
CA GLN A 404 16.87 -13.31 -41.51
C GLN A 404 16.95 -12.57 -40.18
N VAL A 405 17.97 -11.74 -39.96
CA VAL A 405 18.18 -10.98 -38.71
C VAL A 405 17.04 -9.98 -38.48
N ALA A 406 16.67 -9.19 -39.48
CA ALA A 406 15.57 -8.19 -39.38
C ALA A 406 14.16 -8.81 -39.21
N ARG A 407 13.99 -10.12 -39.47
CA ARG A 407 12.75 -10.84 -39.11
C ARG A 407 12.69 -11.18 -37.62
N ILE A 408 13.85 -11.33 -36.98
CA ILE A 408 14.03 -11.78 -35.60
C ILE A 408 14.16 -10.58 -34.64
N ASP A 409 14.75 -9.47 -35.08
CA ASP A 409 14.90 -8.22 -34.30
C ASP A 409 13.57 -7.50 -34.10
N LYS A 410 12.76 -8.05 -33.19
CA LYS A 410 11.47 -7.53 -32.76
C LYS A 410 11.35 -7.75 -31.26
N THR A 411 11.35 -6.67 -30.50
CA THR A 411 11.26 -6.70 -29.02
C THR A 411 9.82 -6.89 -28.51
N THR A 412 8.81 -6.71 -29.36
CA THR A 412 7.38 -6.77 -28.99
C THR A 412 6.80 -8.19 -29.03
N GLY A 413 6.20 -8.64 -27.93
CA GLY A 413 5.52 -9.93 -27.85
C GLY A 413 5.33 -10.40 -26.40
N ASP A 414 4.90 -11.64 -26.23
CA ASP A 414 4.97 -12.33 -24.95
C ASP A 414 6.38 -12.92 -24.72
N ILE A 415 6.61 -13.39 -23.48
CA ILE A 415 7.88 -13.98 -23.03
C ILE A 415 8.31 -15.13 -23.95
N ASP A 416 7.36 -15.94 -24.44
CA ASP A 416 7.67 -17.14 -25.21
C ASP A 416 7.90 -16.84 -26.71
N ALA A 417 7.32 -15.76 -27.26
CA ALA A 417 7.70 -15.22 -28.57
C ALA A 417 9.09 -14.58 -28.56
N ILE A 418 9.42 -13.80 -27.53
CA ILE A 418 10.76 -13.19 -27.38
C ILE A 418 11.81 -14.30 -27.14
N SER A 419 11.51 -15.28 -26.28
CA SER A 419 12.38 -16.45 -26.03
C SER A 419 12.68 -17.24 -27.32
N ARG A 420 11.67 -17.48 -28.18
CA ARG A 420 11.88 -18.11 -29.50
C ARG A 420 12.73 -17.26 -30.44
N ARG A 421 12.56 -15.93 -30.48
CA ARG A 421 13.44 -15.04 -31.27
C ARG A 421 14.88 -15.06 -30.75
N LEU A 422 15.06 -15.09 -29.43
CA LEU A 422 16.35 -15.20 -28.75
C LEU A 422 17.06 -16.53 -29.05
N ALA A 423 16.31 -17.63 -29.16
CA ALA A 423 16.82 -18.91 -29.67
C ALA A 423 17.23 -18.82 -31.15
N PHE A 424 16.44 -18.15 -31.99
CA PHE A 424 16.68 -18.06 -33.43
C PHE A 424 17.88 -17.17 -33.79
N VAL A 425 18.15 -16.10 -33.02
CA VAL A 425 19.33 -15.24 -33.25
C VAL A 425 20.63 -15.95 -32.91
N ARG A 426 20.67 -16.83 -31.90
CA ARG A 426 21.89 -17.60 -31.55
C ARG A 426 22.43 -18.43 -32.72
N THR A 427 21.55 -18.98 -33.57
CA THR A 427 21.98 -19.64 -34.82
C THR A 427 22.81 -18.70 -35.69
N TRP A 428 22.38 -17.44 -35.84
CA TRP A 428 23.09 -16.43 -36.63
C TRP A 428 24.33 -15.90 -35.90
N THR A 429 24.28 -15.72 -34.58
CA THR A 429 25.43 -15.33 -33.74
C THR A 429 26.57 -16.35 -33.81
N TYR A 430 26.24 -17.64 -33.92
CA TYR A 430 27.20 -18.74 -34.15
C TYR A 430 27.75 -18.74 -35.58
N VAL A 431 26.87 -18.64 -36.59
CA VAL A 431 27.22 -18.56 -38.01
C VAL A 431 28.15 -17.38 -38.30
N ALA A 432 27.85 -16.19 -37.77
CA ALA A 432 28.67 -14.98 -37.89
C ALA A 432 30.02 -15.07 -37.16
N GLN A 433 30.25 -16.08 -36.32
CA GLN A 433 31.54 -16.27 -35.64
C GLN A 433 32.48 -17.24 -36.35
N ARG A 434 31.95 -18.14 -37.18
CA ARG A 434 32.77 -18.99 -38.07
C ARG A 434 33.58 -18.12 -39.03
N LYS A 435 34.86 -18.48 -39.20
CA LYS A 435 35.81 -17.74 -40.05
C LYS A 435 35.46 -18.01 -41.52
N ASP A 436 35.58 -16.98 -42.36
CA ASP A 436 35.39 -17.07 -43.82
C ASP A 436 33.97 -17.50 -44.27
N TRP A 437 32.95 -17.39 -43.41
CA TRP A 437 31.56 -17.75 -43.72
C TRP A 437 30.67 -16.57 -44.13
N VAL A 438 31.08 -15.34 -43.80
CA VAL A 438 30.37 -14.08 -44.09
C VAL A 438 31.40 -13.01 -44.51
N SER A 439 30.97 -12.02 -45.31
CA SER A 439 31.87 -11.04 -45.94
C SER A 439 32.65 -10.20 -44.93
N ASP A 440 31.94 -9.53 -44.01
CA ASP A 440 32.50 -8.85 -42.85
C ASP A 440 32.13 -9.62 -41.57
N THR A 441 33.11 -10.37 -41.06
CA THR A 441 32.97 -11.17 -39.84
C THR A 441 32.98 -10.34 -38.55
N ASN A 442 33.24 -9.03 -38.58
CA ASN A 442 33.13 -8.17 -37.42
C ASN A 442 31.75 -7.50 -37.39
N HIS A 443 31.32 -6.88 -38.49
CA HIS A 443 29.99 -6.28 -38.63
C HIS A 443 28.87 -7.27 -38.25
N TRP A 444 28.90 -8.49 -38.82
CA TRP A 444 27.85 -9.48 -38.53
C TRP A 444 27.86 -10.00 -37.09
N ARG A 445 29.02 -10.02 -36.41
CA ARG A 445 29.09 -10.37 -34.99
C ARG A 445 28.48 -9.27 -34.13
N GLU A 446 28.78 -8.02 -34.44
CA GLU A 446 28.28 -6.87 -33.69
C GLU A 446 26.77 -6.72 -33.87
N GLU A 447 26.24 -6.83 -35.10
CA GLU A 447 24.78 -6.76 -35.33
C GLU A 447 24.02 -7.93 -34.70
N THR A 448 24.46 -9.18 -34.90
CA THR A 448 23.77 -10.34 -34.29
C THR A 448 23.84 -10.33 -32.77
N ARG A 449 24.95 -9.86 -32.17
CA ARG A 449 25.07 -9.62 -30.73
C ARG A 449 24.15 -8.50 -30.26
N ALA A 450 24.06 -7.39 -31.00
CA ALA A 450 23.18 -6.28 -30.66
C ALA A 450 21.70 -6.69 -30.69
N VAL A 451 21.30 -7.58 -31.61
CA VAL A 451 19.97 -8.20 -31.61
C VAL A 451 19.78 -9.18 -30.44
N GLU A 452 20.77 -10.02 -30.09
CA GLU A 452 20.67 -10.87 -28.89
C GLU A 452 20.53 -10.02 -27.61
N ASP A 453 21.27 -8.91 -27.50
CA ASP A 453 21.17 -7.97 -26.38
C ASP A 453 19.80 -7.26 -26.34
N ARG A 454 19.31 -6.70 -27.46
CA ARG A 454 17.97 -6.08 -27.56
C ARG A 454 16.85 -7.03 -27.13
N LEU A 455 16.90 -8.29 -27.61
CA LEU A 455 15.92 -9.32 -27.24
C LEU A 455 16.08 -9.78 -25.78
N SER A 456 17.31 -9.82 -25.25
CA SER A 456 17.59 -10.20 -23.86
C SER A 456 17.04 -9.21 -22.85
N ASP A 457 17.14 -7.91 -23.16
CA ASP A 457 16.67 -6.83 -22.28
C ASP A 457 15.14 -6.71 -22.35
N ALA A 458 14.54 -6.87 -23.53
CA ALA A 458 13.09 -7.01 -23.67
C ALA A 458 12.56 -8.22 -22.89
N LEU A 459 13.23 -9.37 -22.97
CA LEU A 459 12.86 -10.56 -22.20
C LEU A 459 12.98 -10.34 -20.68
N HIS A 460 14.02 -9.64 -20.22
CA HIS A 460 14.15 -9.25 -18.82
C HIS A 460 12.99 -8.32 -18.40
N ALA A 461 12.67 -7.30 -19.20
CA ALA A 461 11.59 -6.37 -18.90
C ALA A 461 10.24 -7.09 -18.76
N CYS A 462 9.90 -8.00 -19.68
CA CYS A 462 8.67 -8.79 -19.61
C CYS A 462 8.64 -9.76 -18.41
N LEU A 463 9.76 -10.40 -18.06
CA LEU A 463 9.86 -11.24 -16.86
C LEU A 463 9.64 -10.41 -15.59
N THR A 464 10.33 -9.28 -15.47
CA THR A 464 10.23 -8.38 -14.30
C THR A 464 8.83 -7.78 -14.17
N GLN A 465 8.21 -7.34 -15.27
CA GLN A 465 6.83 -6.82 -15.28
C GLN A 465 5.79 -7.89 -14.86
N ARG A 466 6.02 -9.16 -15.23
CA ARG A 466 5.09 -10.26 -14.92
C ARG A 466 5.27 -10.81 -13.51
N PHE A 467 6.50 -10.91 -13.00
CA PHE A 467 6.83 -11.67 -11.79
C PHE A 467 7.37 -10.84 -10.62
N VAL A 468 7.50 -9.52 -10.76
CA VAL A 468 7.84 -8.59 -9.67
C VAL A 468 6.76 -7.51 -9.56
N ASP A 469 6.19 -7.33 -8.37
CA ASP A 469 5.47 -6.10 -8.05
C ASP A 469 6.47 -5.04 -7.56
N ARG A 470 6.73 -4.04 -8.41
CA ARG A 470 7.65 -2.94 -8.13
C ARG A 470 7.25 -2.10 -6.91
N ARG A 471 5.95 -2.01 -6.56
CA ARG A 471 5.49 -1.26 -5.39
C ARG A 471 5.88 -2.02 -4.11
N THR A 472 5.41 -3.26 -3.96
CA THR A 472 5.71 -4.07 -2.77
C THR A 472 7.20 -4.38 -2.62
N SER A 473 7.94 -4.60 -3.71
CA SER A 473 9.39 -4.89 -3.63
C SER A 473 10.20 -3.74 -3.05
N VAL A 474 10.01 -2.50 -3.52
CA VAL A 474 10.78 -1.33 -3.07
C VAL A 474 10.50 -1.02 -1.60
N LEU A 475 9.23 -1.08 -1.19
CA LEU A 475 8.80 -0.92 0.21
C LEU A 475 9.45 -1.98 1.11
N MET A 476 9.38 -3.26 0.71
CA MET A 476 9.97 -4.38 1.47
C MET A 476 11.50 -4.33 1.54
N ARG A 477 12.18 -3.72 0.56
CA ARG A 477 13.63 -3.53 0.54
C ARG A 477 14.05 -2.52 1.62
N ARG A 478 13.49 -1.30 1.60
CA ARG A 478 13.83 -0.23 2.56
C ARG A 478 13.44 -0.58 4.00
N LEU A 479 12.28 -1.20 4.20
CA LEU A 479 11.80 -1.62 5.53
C LEU A 479 12.73 -2.64 6.20
N LYS A 480 13.54 -3.40 5.43
CA LYS A 480 14.62 -4.25 5.95
C LYS A 480 15.95 -3.53 6.12
N GLN A 481 16.26 -2.56 5.27
CA GLN A 481 17.50 -1.77 5.34
C GLN A 481 17.55 -0.85 6.57
N LYS A 482 16.41 -0.64 7.25
CA LYS A 482 16.25 0.28 8.40
C LYS A 482 16.55 1.74 8.07
N GLU A 483 16.50 2.11 6.80
CA GLU A 483 16.48 3.50 6.38
C GLU A 483 15.19 4.15 6.89
N SER A 484 15.27 5.40 7.35
CA SER A 484 14.11 6.15 7.78
C SER A 484 13.24 6.48 6.56
N LEU A 485 12.18 5.70 6.36
CA LEU A 485 11.11 6.06 5.45
C LEU A 485 10.51 7.38 5.93
N VAL A 486 10.71 8.46 5.17
CA VAL A 486 10.01 9.74 5.39
C VAL A 486 8.79 9.73 4.51
N ALA A 487 7.60 9.87 5.10
CA ALA A 487 6.40 10.19 4.36
C ALA A 487 6.34 11.70 4.14
N ASP A 488 6.18 12.11 2.89
CA ASP A 488 5.81 13.48 2.55
C ASP A 488 4.28 13.61 2.65
N VAL A 489 3.79 14.77 3.08
CA VAL A 489 2.37 15.02 3.29
C VAL A 489 2.03 16.40 2.73
N ASN A 490 1.32 16.43 1.59
CA ASN A 490 0.98 17.68 0.93
C ASN A 490 -0.15 18.43 1.67
N ASP A 491 -0.38 19.69 1.28
CA ASP A 491 -1.37 20.56 1.93
C ASP A 491 -2.83 20.05 1.81
N GLN A 492 -3.10 19.14 0.85
CA GLN A 492 -4.40 18.46 0.72
C GLN A 492 -4.54 17.24 1.66
N GLY A 493 -3.51 16.94 2.45
CA GLY A 493 -3.44 15.81 3.36
C GLY A 493 -3.12 14.48 2.70
N GLU A 494 -2.71 14.44 1.44
CA GLU A 494 -2.27 13.20 0.80
C GLU A 494 -0.90 12.78 1.31
N VAL A 495 -0.75 11.48 1.59
CA VAL A 495 0.49 10.87 2.09
C VAL A 495 1.20 10.19 0.93
N HIS A 496 2.38 10.68 0.61
CA HIS A 496 3.24 10.16 -0.46
C HIS A 496 4.55 9.62 0.14
N ILE A 497 5.07 8.50 -0.38
CA ILE A 497 6.41 7.99 -0.03
C ILE A 497 7.19 7.85 -1.33
N GLU A 498 8.16 8.75 -1.55
CA GLU A 498 8.91 8.89 -2.81
C GLU A 498 7.99 8.86 -4.05
N GLU A 499 7.18 9.92 -4.20
CA GLU A 499 6.25 10.13 -5.32
C GLU A 499 5.09 9.11 -5.44
N GLN A 500 4.99 8.14 -4.52
CA GLN A 500 3.90 7.15 -4.52
C GLN A 500 2.85 7.45 -3.44
N PHE A 501 1.62 7.69 -3.88
CA PHE A 501 0.44 7.85 -3.01
C PHE A 501 0.16 6.57 -2.20
N VAL A 502 -0.07 6.75 -0.89
CA VAL A 502 -0.36 5.66 0.07
C VAL A 502 -1.76 5.79 0.69
N GLY A 503 -2.28 7.02 0.78
CA GLY A 503 -3.55 7.32 1.43
C GLY A 503 -3.67 8.81 1.80
N ARG A 504 -4.66 9.14 2.63
CA ARG A 504 -4.96 10.52 3.07
C ARG A 504 -5.03 10.64 4.59
N LEU A 505 -4.57 11.77 5.13
CA LEU A 505 -4.47 12.06 6.55
C LEU A 505 -5.40 13.21 6.96
N GLU A 506 -6.55 12.84 7.50
CA GLU A 506 -7.64 13.74 7.90
C GLU A 506 -7.54 14.03 9.40
N GLY A 507 -7.24 15.29 9.76
CA GLY A 507 -6.98 15.66 11.15
C GLY A 507 -5.81 14.87 11.75
N PHE A 508 -6.11 13.88 12.58
CA PHE A 508 -5.14 12.95 13.18
C PHE A 508 -5.46 11.47 12.87
N ARG A 509 -6.12 11.22 11.73
CA ARG A 509 -6.55 9.89 11.29
C ARG A 509 -6.00 9.57 9.90
N PHE A 510 -5.65 8.30 9.64
CA PHE A 510 -5.05 7.90 8.36
C PHE A 510 -5.92 6.89 7.59
N GLN A 511 -6.44 7.34 6.45
CA GLN A 511 -7.20 6.51 5.52
C GLN A 511 -6.27 5.97 4.41
N LEU A 512 -6.20 4.64 4.27
CA LEU A 512 -5.46 4.00 3.19
C LEU A 512 -6.22 4.10 1.86
N ASP A 513 -5.47 4.12 0.75
CA ASP A 513 -6.00 4.04 -0.61
C ASP A 513 -6.97 2.84 -0.79
N PRO A 514 -8.26 3.07 -1.13
CA PRO A 514 -9.25 2.01 -1.27
C PRO A 514 -9.03 1.11 -2.49
N THR A 515 -8.09 1.43 -3.39
CA THR A 515 -7.75 0.59 -4.56
C THR A 515 -6.73 -0.51 -4.25
N ALA A 516 -6.10 -0.51 -3.08
CA ALA A 516 -5.05 -1.47 -2.72
C ALA A 516 -5.58 -2.88 -2.41
N ASN A 517 -4.94 -3.92 -2.97
CA ASN A 517 -5.24 -5.32 -2.67
C ASN A 517 -5.02 -5.64 -1.18
N ALA A 518 -5.79 -6.57 -0.59
CA ALA A 518 -5.79 -6.82 0.86
C ALA A 518 -4.41 -7.17 1.48
N ASP A 519 -3.57 -7.95 0.78
CA ASP A 519 -2.20 -8.28 1.22
C ASP A 519 -1.20 -7.13 0.98
N GLU A 520 -1.38 -6.33 -0.08
CA GLU A 520 -0.63 -5.09 -0.30
C GLU A 520 -0.95 -4.06 0.79
N ALA A 521 -2.24 -3.80 1.05
CA ALA A 521 -2.73 -2.86 2.05
C ALA A 521 -2.19 -3.18 3.46
N LYS A 522 -2.01 -4.46 3.79
CA LYS A 522 -1.38 -4.89 5.05
C LYS A 522 0.12 -4.56 5.11
N THR A 523 0.81 -4.64 3.98
CA THR A 523 2.24 -4.34 3.85
C THR A 523 2.48 -2.82 3.80
N LEU A 524 1.66 -2.09 3.04
CA LEU A 524 1.60 -0.63 3.00
C LEU A 524 1.29 -0.03 4.37
N ARG A 525 0.32 -0.58 5.12
CA ARG A 525 0.04 -0.15 6.50
C ARG A 525 1.26 -0.31 7.40
N ALA A 526 1.97 -1.43 7.31
CA ALA A 526 3.19 -1.67 8.10
C ALA A 526 4.35 -0.73 7.74
N ALA A 527 4.44 -0.26 6.48
CA ALA A 527 5.45 0.71 6.05
C ALA A 527 5.08 2.16 6.40
N GLY A 528 3.85 2.57 6.10
CA GLY A 528 3.33 3.90 6.42
C GLY A 528 3.30 4.19 7.92
N LEU A 529 3.03 3.16 8.74
CA LEU A 529 3.12 3.22 10.21
C LEU A 529 4.43 3.82 10.73
N ALA A 530 5.57 3.37 10.20
CA ALA A 530 6.88 3.87 10.61
C ALA A 530 7.19 5.26 10.02
N ALA A 531 6.64 5.56 8.85
CA ALA A 531 6.92 6.79 8.09
C ALA A 531 6.08 8.00 8.54
N LEU A 532 4.89 7.77 9.11
CA LEU A 532 3.94 8.81 9.51
C LEU A 532 4.19 9.40 10.91
N GLN A 533 4.94 8.72 11.78
CA GLN A 533 5.15 9.18 13.16
C GLN A 533 5.73 10.62 13.25
N PRO A 534 6.71 11.04 12.42
CA PRO A 534 7.19 12.43 12.42
C PRO A 534 6.11 13.43 11.96
N ALA A 535 5.30 13.07 10.96
CA ALA A 535 4.23 13.90 10.43
C ALA A 535 3.10 14.12 11.46
N PHE A 536 2.71 13.07 12.20
CA PHE A 536 1.76 13.20 13.31
C PHE A 536 2.31 14.10 14.43
N SER A 537 3.59 13.98 14.77
CA SER A 537 4.23 14.87 15.76
C SER A 537 4.16 16.34 15.30
N LEU A 538 4.64 16.64 14.09
CA LEU A 538 4.64 18.00 13.54
C LEU A 538 3.23 18.59 13.40
N ARG A 539 2.22 17.79 13.01
CA ARG A 539 0.82 18.22 12.98
C ARG A 539 0.25 18.45 14.39
N SER A 540 0.71 17.69 15.39
CA SER A 540 0.35 17.93 16.80
C SER A 540 0.93 19.23 17.34
N ASP A 541 2.17 19.58 16.98
CA ASP A 541 2.79 20.86 17.35
C ASP A 541 2.12 22.05 16.63
N LYS A 542 1.77 21.91 15.34
CA LYS A 542 0.94 22.92 14.64
C LYS A 542 -0.39 23.14 15.36
N PHE A 543 -1.13 22.07 15.64
CA PHE A 543 -2.44 22.16 16.32
C PHE A 543 -2.34 22.74 17.75
N TYR A 544 -1.32 22.35 18.51
CA TYR A 544 -1.16 22.83 19.88
C TYR A 544 -0.93 24.35 19.94
N ASN A 545 -0.24 24.91 18.94
CA ASN A 545 0.04 26.34 18.81
C ASN A 545 -0.99 27.12 17.97
N ALA A 546 -1.98 26.45 17.37
CA ALA A 546 -3.04 27.11 16.60
C ALA A 546 -3.87 28.07 17.48
N PRO A 547 -4.33 29.22 16.96
CA PRO A 547 -5.14 30.18 17.72
C PRO A 547 -6.53 29.61 18.06
N ASP A 548 -7.12 30.10 19.16
CA ASP A 548 -8.46 29.67 19.64
C ASP A 548 -9.60 29.91 18.63
N THR A 549 -9.35 30.66 17.55
CA THR A 549 -10.28 30.96 16.46
C THR A 549 -10.34 29.91 15.36
N GLU A 550 -9.34 29.03 15.24
CA GLU A 550 -9.35 27.92 14.26
C GLU A 550 -10.07 26.67 14.77
N ILE A 551 -10.39 26.64 16.07
CA ILE A 551 -11.12 25.55 16.73
C ILE A 551 -12.58 25.98 16.86
N ASP A 552 -13.53 25.10 16.51
CA ASP A 552 -14.95 25.34 16.80
C ASP A 552 -15.71 24.08 17.24
N LEU A 553 -16.93 24.31 17.75
CA LEU A 553 -17.81 23.32 18.36
C LEU A 553 -19.11 23.21 17.56
N THR A 554 -19.40 22.03 17.02
CA THR A 554 -20.67 21.77 16.32
C THR A 554 -21.84 21.68 17.29
N GLU A 555 -23.07 21.87 16.80
CA GLU A 555 -24.29 21.77 17.63
C GLU A 555 -24.49 20.35 18.22
N GLN A 556 -23.79 19.33 17.70
CA GLN A 556 -23.78 17.94 18.19
C GLN A 556 -22.55 17.61 19.05
N GLY A 557 -21.84 18.62 19.57
CA GLY A 557 -20.69 18.43 20.47
C GLY A 557 -19.39 17.94 19.82
N GLY A 558 -19.30 17.95 18.49
CA GLY A 558 -18.07 17.66 17.75
C GLY A 558 -17.08 18.83 17.79
N LEU A 559 -15.79 18.54 17.85
CA LEU A 559 -14.71 19.53 17.91
C LEU A 559 -13.94 19.53 16.60
N MET A 560 -13.92 20.68 15.93
CA MET A 560 -13.34 20.89 14.61
C MET A 560 -12.06 21.72 14.71
N TRP A 561 -11.11 21.48 13.81
CA TRP A 561 -9.96 22.36 13.54
C TRP A 561 -9.93 22.65 12.03
N GLY A 562 -10.34 23.87 11.66
CA GLY A 562 -10.76 24.16 10.29
C GLY A 562 -11.85 23.17 9.85
N GLU A 563 -11.63 22.49 8.73
CA GLU A 563 -12.55 21.47 8.18
C GLU A 563 -12.44 20.10 8.86
N TYR A 564 -11.39 19.84 9.66
CA TYR A 564 -11.09 18.51 10.19
C TYR A 564 -11.72 18.25 11.56
N ALA A 565 -12.43 17.14 11.71
CA ALA A 565 -12.92 16.68 13.02
C ALA A 565 -11.76 16.10 13.86
N VAL A 566 -11.41 16.77 14.96
CA VAL A 566 -10.27 16.42 15.84
C VAL A 566 -10.67 15.84 17.19
N GLY A 567 -11.97 15.83 17.52
CA GLY A 567 -12.50 15.17 18.70
C GLY A 567 -14.00 15.40 18.91
N LYS A 568 -14.49 15.05 20.10
CA LYS A 568 -15.83 15.38 20.58
C LYS A 568 -15.84 15.60 22.09
N LEU A 569 -16.88 16.26 22.58
CA LEU A 569 -17.21 16.30 23.99
C LEU A 569 -17.83 14.97 24.43
N VAL A 570 -17.55 14.56 25.67
CA VAL A 570 -18.19 13.45 26.40
C VAL A 570 -18.57 13.94 27.81
N ALA A 571 -19.62 13.35 28.39
CA ALA A 571 -20.16 13.81 29.68
C ALA A 571 -19.10 13.78 30.80
N GLY A 572 -19.06 14.86 31.59
CA GLY A 572 -18.09 15.06 32.67
C GLY A 572 -18.64 14.77 34.07
N ALA A 573 -18.03 15.37 35.08
CA ALA A 573 -18.47 15.23 36.48
C ALA A 573 -19.73 16.07 36.79
N ASP A 574 -19.81 17.27 36.19
CA ASP A 574 -21.02 18.07 36.13
C ASP A 574 -21.25 18.60 34.70
N ALA A 575 -22.38 19.25 34.47
CA ALA A 575 -22.79 19.71 33.16
C ALA A 575 -22.05 20.98 32.66
N LEU A 576 -21.14 21.55 33.46
CA LEU A 576 -20.25 22.66 33.09
C LEU A 576 -18.78 22.21 32.98
N SER A 577 -18.49 20.93 33.16
CA SER A 577 -17.14 20.34 33.14
C SER A 577 -17.00 19.13 32.19
N PRO A 578 -17.43 19.25 30.91
CA PRO A 578 -17.35 18.17 29.94
C PRO A 578 -15.90 17.71 29.74
N GLN A 579 -15.71 16.45 29.37
CA GLN A 579 -14.40 15.91 29.01
C GLN A 579 -14.25 15.83 27.49
N VAL A 580 -13.02 15.89 26.98
CA VAL A 580 -12.74 15.70 25.55
C VAL A 580 -12.28 14.27 25.24
N GLN A 581 -12.94 13.65 24.26
CA GLN A 581 -12.41 12.48 23.55
C GLN A 581 -11.78 12.92 22.23
N PRO A 582 -10.45 12.83 22.05
CA PRO A 582 -9.79 13.19 20.79
C PRO A 582 -10.05 12.13 19.71
N PHE A 583 -10.02 12.54 18.44
CA PHE A 583 -10.09 11.65 17.27
C PHE A 583 -8.69 11.46 16.68
N VAL A 584 -7.93 10.61 17.34
CA VAL A 584 -6.54 10.25 17.01
C VAL A 584 -6.49 8.73 16.89
N ASP A 585 -6.02 8.20 15.76
CA ASP A 585 -5.86 6.75 15.57
C ASP A 585 -4.71 6.21 16.45
N GLU A 586 -4.74 4.94 16.84
CA GLU A 586 -3.74 4.33 17.75
C GLU A 586 -2.31 4.46 17.19
N GLU A 587 -2.21 4.42 15.87
CA GLU A 587 -1.02 4.57 15.04
C GLU A 587 -0.27 5.91 15.22
N ALA A 588 -0.93 6.99 15.68
CA ALA A 588 -0.28 8.28 15.91
C ALA A 588 0.45 8.38 17.26
N GLY A 589 0.24 7.41 18.17
CA GLY A 589 0.89 7.34 19.47
C GLY A 589 0.22 8.14 20.59
N THR A 590 0.41 7.67 21.82
CA THR A 590 -0.25 8.20 23.03
C THR A 590 0.11 9.65 23.35
N GLU A 591 1.33 10.10 23.05
CA GLU A 591 1.77 11.48 23.31
C GLU A 591 1.03 12.50 22.43
N VAL A 592 0.76 12.15 21.17
CA VAL A 592 -0.04 12.98 20.25
C VAL A 592 -1.49 13.05 20.74
N ALA A 593 -2.09 11.91 21.12
CA ALA A 593 -3.44 11.87 21.67
C ALA A 593 -3.59 12.70 22.97
N GLU A 594 -2.60 12.64 23.87
CA GLU A 594 -2.55 13.47 25.09
C GLU A 594 -2.45 14.97 24.77
N ARG A 595 -1.57 15.35 23.83
CA ARG A 595 -1.40 16.76 23.39
C ARG A 595 -2.70 17.33 22.80
N VAL A 596 -3.32 16.60 21.87
CA VAL A 596 -4.59 16.99 21.23
C VAL A 596 -5.70 17.12 22.27
N ARG A 597 -5.85 16.13 23.17
CA ARG A 597 -6.84 16.18 24.25
C ARG A 597 -6.65 17.40 25.16
N ARG A 598 -5.41 17.68 25.60
CA ARG A 598 -5.11 18.82 26.49
C ARG A 598 -5.41 20.17 25.83
N ARG A 599 -5.07 20.35 24.54
CA ARG A 599 -5.35 21.59 23.81
C ARG A 599 -6.85 21.85 23.68
N LEU A 600 -7.61 20.81 23.31
CA LEU A 600 -9.07 20.88 23.18
C LEU A 600 -9.77 21.08 24.53
N GLN A 601 -9.33 20.38 25.58
CA GLN A 601 -9.87 20.54 26.94
C GLN A 601 -9.69 21.97 27.43
N HIS A 602 -8.47 22.51 27.33
CA HIS A 602 -8.19 23.89 27.74
C HIS A 602 -9.01 24.92 26.95
N TRP A 603 -9.25 24.68 25.65
CA TRP A 603 -10.12 25.52 24.82
C TRP A 603 -11.58 25.49 25.27
N ILE A 604 -12.17 24.31 25.51
CA ILE A 604 -13.58 24.23 25.94
C ILE A 604 -13.75 24.75 27.36
N ASP A 605 -12.82 24.46 28.29
CA ASP A 605 -12.84 25.00 29.65
C ASP A 605 -12.82 26.55 29.62
N ARG A 606 -11.97 27.15 28.78
CA ARG A 606 -11.88 28.60 28.59
C ARG A 606 -13.14 29.19 27.94
N LYS A 607 -13.72 28.49 26.96
CA LYS A 607 -14.96 28.90 26.26
C LYS A 607 -16.18 28.82 27.19
N ILE A 608 -16.24 27.82 28.08
CA ILE A 608 -17.25 27.71 29.14
C ILE A 608 -17.05 28.83 30.16
N ALA A 609 -15.84 29.02 30.70
CA ALA A 609 -15.55 30.08 31.67
C ALA A 609 -16.00 31.45 31.13
N ALA A 610 -15.58 31.84 29.93
CA ALA A 610 -15.92 33.13 29.34
C ALA A 610 -17.43 33.34 29.07
N LEU A 611 -18.19 32.27 28.80
CA LEU A 611 -19.63 32.36 28.48
C LEU A 611 -20.55 32.12 29.69
N PHE A 612 -20.08 31.42 30.72
CA PHE A 612 -20.82 31.07 31.94
C PHE A 612 -20.24 31.73 33.21
N GLU A 613 -19.31 32.68 33.09
CA GLU A 613 -18.73 33.47 34.19
C GLU A 613 -19.75 33.88 35.28
N PRO A 614 -20.96 34.42 34.97
CA PRO A 614 -21.91 34.80 36.01
C PRO A 614 -22.48 33.61 36.79
N LEU A 615 -22.53 32.43 36.20
CA LEU A 615 -23.02 31.20 36.81
C LEU A 615 -21.93 30.52 37.64
N ILE A 616 -20.68 30.59 37.17
CA ILE A 616 -19.49 30.08 37.86
C ILE A 616 -19.22 30.94 39.10
N ALA A 617 -19.24 32.27 38.98
CA ALA A 617 -19.14 33.18 40.12
C ALA A 617 -20.27 32.98 41.15
N LEU A 618 -21.49 32.65 40.69
CA LEU A 618 -22.62 32.30 41.58
C LEU A 618 -22.45 30.93 42.26
N ARG A 619 -21.83 29.96 41.57
CA ARG A 619 -21.50 28.63 42.12
C ARG A 619 -20.40 28.71 43.17
N ASP A 620 -19.40 29.55 42.95
CA ASP A 620 -18.15 29.53 43.72
C ASP A 620 -18.08 30.61 44.83
N ASP A 621 -19.12 31.44 44.98
CA ASP A 621 -19.25 32.38 46.10
C ASP A 621 -19.65 31.69 47.42
N GLU A 622 -18.69 31.63 48.35
CA GLU A 622 -18.84 31.11 49.72
C GLU A 622 -19.68 32.00 50.65
N THR A 623 -19.89 33.28 50.31
CA THR A 623 -20.70 34.21 51.14
C THR A 623 -22.21 33.92 51.05
N LEU A 624 -22.63 33.18 50.03
CA LEU A 624 -24.00 32.69 49.89
C LEU A 624 -24.27 31.57 50.91
N SER A 625 -25.17 31.83 51.85
CA SER A 625 -25.57 30.87 52.90
C SER A 625 -27.09 30.67 52.94
N GLY A 626 -27.55 29.63 53.65
CA GLY A 626 -28.97 29.32 53.82
C GLY A 626 -29.74 29.16 52.49
N MET A 627 -30.93 29.75 52.42
CA MET A 627 -31.79 29.69 51.22
C MET A 627 -31.16 30.35 49.98
N ALA A 628 -30.27 31.34 50.17
CA ALA A 628 -29.56 31.96 49.04
C ALA A 628 -28.65 30.94 48.33
N ARG A 629 -27.93 30.11 49.09
CA ARG A 629 -27.10 29.02 48.55
C ARG A 629 -27.95 27.94 47.88
N GLY A 630 -29.11 27.62 48.43
CA GLY A 630 -30.07 26.67 47.83
C GLY A 630 -30.57 27.14 46.46
N ILE A 631 -30.98 28.40 46.34
CA ILE A 631 -31.44 28.99 45.07
C ILE A 631 -30.27 29.15 44.08
N ALA A 632 -29.08 29.51 44.54
CA ALA A 632 -27.87 29.53 43.71
C ALA A 632 -27.56 28.14 43.13
N PHE A 633 -27.61 27.09 43.96
CA PHE A 633 -27.44 25.70 43.51
C PHE A 633 -28.49 25.29 42.47
N ARG A 634 -29.78 25.60 42.70
CA ARG A 634 -30.85 25.35 41.70
C ARG A 634 -30.65 26.12 40.40
N LEU A 635 -30.12 27.34 40.44
CA LEU A 635 -29.76 28.11 39.24
C LEU A 635 -28.58 27.46 38.50
N VAL A 636 -27.58 26.91 39.19
CA VAL A 636 -26.48 26.16 38.56
C VAL A 636 -26.97 24.86 37.93
N GLU A 637 -27.79 24.06 38.62
CA GLU A 637 -28.43 22.85 38.05
C GLU A 637 -29.23 23.16 36.76
N THR A 638 -29.96 24.29 36.75
CA THR A 638 -30.78 24.72 35.60
C THR A 638 -30.03 25.60 34.60
N MET A 639 -28.69 25.68 34.70
CA MET A 639 -27.83 26.45 33.80
C MET A 639 -28.26 27.93 33.62
N GLY A 640 -28.70 28.53 34.72
CA GLY A 640 -29.05 29.95 34.85
C GLY A 640 -30.48 30.32 34.48
N VAL A 641 -31.40 29.36 34.34
CA VAL A 641 -32.82 29.58 33.98
C VAL A 641 -33.74 28.70 34.84
N LEU A 642 -34.19 29.23 35.98
CA LEU A 642 -34.98 28.51 36.99
C LEU A 642 -36.44 28.98 37.00
N SER A 643 -37.41 28.09 36.90
CA SER A 643 -38.84 28.48 36.94
C SER A 643 -39.24 28.93 38.34
N ARG A 644 -39.86 30.11 38.45
CA ARG A 644 -40.24 30.68 39.76
C ARG A 644 -41.32 29.85 40.48
N SER A 645 -42.06 28.99 39.76
CA SER A 645 -43.04 28.08 40.36
C SER A 645 -42.42 26.93 41.17
N GLU A 646 -41.15 26.59 40.93
CA GLU A 646 -40.45 25.48 41.60
C GLU A 646 -39.83 25.90 42.93
N VAL A 647 -39.44 27.17 43.05
CA VAL A 647 -38.82 27.79 44.25
C VAL A 647 -39.70 28.89 44.85
N ALA A 648 -41.03 28.80 44.67
CA ALA A 648 -41.96 29.87 45.02
C ALA A 648 -41.95 30.23 46.52
N ASP A 649 -41.88 29.23 47.40
CA ASP A 649 -41.82 29.42 48.85
C ASP A 649 -40.42 29.86 49.30
N ASP A 650 -39.34 29.32 48.72
CA ASP A 650 -37.97 29.78 49.02
C ASP A 650 -37.78 31.26 48.65
N VAL A 651 -38.21 31.66 47.45
CA VAL A 651 -38.14 33.04 46.97
C VAL A 651 -39.00 33.99 47.81
N LYS A 652 -40.11 33.51 48.38
CA LYS A 652 -40.95 34.26 49.32
C LYS A 652 -40.24 34.46 50.66
N ASN A 653 -39.59 33.42 51.18
CA ASN A 653 -38.93 33.40 52.49
C ASN A 653 -37.51 34.02 52.48
N LEU A 654 -36.88 34.20 51.31
CA LEU A 654 -35.61 34.93 51.16
C LEU A 654 -35.62 36.31 51.85
N GLU A 655 -34.57 36.58 52.61
CA GLU A 655 -34.33 37.89 53.22
C GLU A 655 -33.89 38.95 52.19
N GLN A 656 -34.03 40.23 52.52
CA GLN A 656 -33.73 41.30 51.56
C GLN A 656 -32.23 41.41 51.22
N GLU A 657 -31.35 41.11 52.17
CA GLU A 657 -29.90 41.05 51.97
C GLU A 657 -29.49 39.84 51.08
N GLN A 658 -30.06 38.67 51.35
CA GLN A 658 -29.91 37.47 50.50
C GLN A 658 -30.36 37.75 49.04
N ARG A 659 -31.48 38.48 48.86
CA ARG A 659 -31.92 38.94 47.53
C ARG A 659 -30.99 40.01 46.92
N ALA A 660 -30.24 40.76 47.70
CA ALA A 660 -29.25 41.71 47.18
C ALA A 660 -28.00 40.98 46.67
N LEU A 661 -27.50 39.98 47.41
CA LEU A 661 -26.39 39.12 46.99
C LEU A 661 -26.69 38.40 45.67
N LEU A 662 -27.87 37.78 45.53
CA LEU A 662 -28.26 37.12 44.27
C LEU A 662 -28.38 38.11 43.10
N ARG A 663 -28.84 39.35 43.33
CA ARG A 663 -28.85 40.40 42.30
C ARG A 663 -27.44 40.90 41.92
N LYS A 664 -26.48 40.89 42.86
CA LYS A 664 -25.06 41.22 42.61
C LYS A 664 -24.45 40.24 41.60
N HIS A 665 -24.82 38.97 41.68
CA HIS A 665 -24.55 37.92 40.67
C HIS A 665 -25.43 38.00 39.41
N GLY A 666 -26.06 39.15 39.14
CA GLY A 666 -26.85 39.37 37.93
C GLY A 666 -28.18 38.61 37.85
N VAL A 667 -28.60 37.89 38.89
CA VAL A 667 -29.87 37.15 38.91
C VAL A 667 -31.05 38.14 38.92
N ARG A 668 -31.90 38.05 37.90
CA ARG A 668 -33.17 38.76 37.81
C ARG A 668 -34.29 37.90 38.37
N PHE A 669 -35.10 38.50 39.25
CA PHE A 669 -36.28 37.89 39.85
C PHE A 669 -37.53 38.30 39.08
N GLY A 670 -37.82 37.61 37.97
CA GLY A 670 -39.02 37.81 37.17
C GLY A 670 -40.30 37.35 37.90
N GLN A 671 -41.46 37.64 37.32
CA GLN A 671 -42.75 37.11 37.75
C GLN A 671 -42.85 35.60 37.51
N PHE A 672 -42.27 35.09 36.41
CA PHE A 672 -42.41 33.70 35.99
C PHE A 672 -41.12 32.87 36.15
N THR A 673 -39.95 33.52 36.19
CA THR A 673 -38.62 32.90 36.07
C THR A 673 -37.56 33.67 36.87
N LEU A 674 -36.61 32.96 37.47
CA LEU A 674 -35.35 33.50 37.97
C LEU A 674 -34.25 33.18 36.95
N PHE A 675 -33.55 34.21 36.44
CA PHE A 675 -32.60 34.01 35.34
C PHE A 675 -31.45 35.02 35.34
N GLN A 676 -30.33 34.69 34.70
CA GLN A 676 -29.22 35.60 34.43
C GLN A 676 -29.27 36.10 32.97
N PRO A 677 -29.55 37.40 32.69
CA PRO A 677 -29.76 37.89 31.33
C PRO A 677 -28.59 37.68 30.36
N LEU A 678 -27.34 37.65 30.87
CA LEU A 678 -26.16 37.40 30.05
C LEU A 678 -26.17 36.00 29.41
N LEU A 679 -26.77 35.02 30.07
CA LEU A 679 -26.90 33.65 29.58
C LEU A 679 -28.06 33.45 28.60
N LEU A 680 -28.84 34.49 28.30
CA LEU A 680 -29.85 34.46 27.22
C LEU A 680 -29.28 34.94 25.87
N LYS A 681 -28.01 35.41 25.84
CA LYS A 681 -27.32 35.76 24.59
C LYS A 681 -27.12 34.52 23.70
N PRO A 682 -27.05 34.66 22.35
CA PRO A 682 -26.98 33.52 21.43
C PRO A 682 -25.82 32.54 21.69
N ALA A 683 -24.61 33.02 21.97
CA ALA A 683 -23.44 32.15 22.17
C ALA A 683 -23.53 31.32 23.47
N PRO A 684 -23.83 31.89 24.67
CA PRO A 684 -24.15 31.10 25.84
C PRO A 684 -25.33 30.13 25.64
N THR A 685 -26.41 30.55 24.96
CA THR A 685 -27.57 29.67 24.69
C THR A 685 -27.21 28.46 23.82
N ARG A 686 -26.43 28.64 22.74
CA ARG A 686 -25.93 27.53 21.91
C ARG A 686 -25.10 26.54 22.74
N LEU A 687 -24.09 27.04 23.46
CA LEU A 687 -23.25 26.18 24.30
C LEU A 687 -24.04 25.51 25.42
N ARG A 688 -25.05 26.17 26.01
CA ARG A 688 -25.94 25.59 27.03
C ARG A 688 -26.70 24.39 26.50
N LEU A 689 -27.22 24.44 25.27
CA LEU A 689 -27.96 23.32 24.68
C LEU A 689 -27.05 22.12 24.40
N VAL A 690 -25.82 22.34 23.89
CA VAL A 690 -24.81 21.28 23.71
C VAL A 690 -24.44 20.63 25.05
N LEU A 691 -24.12 21.43 26.07
CA LEU A 691 -23.74 20.95 27.40
C LEU A 691 -24.89 20.20 28.10
N TRP A 692 -26.12 20.71 27.97
CA TRP A 692 -27.30 20.07 28.53
C TRP A 692 -27.63 18.75 27.83
N GLY A 693 -27.66 18.72 26.49
CA GLY A 693 -27.93 17.49 25.73
C GLY A 693 -26.90 16.39 26.03
N LEU A 694 -25.63 16.78 26.13
CA LEU A 694 -24.52 15.91 26.51
C LEU A 694 -24.67 15.33 27.92
N PHE A 695 -25.03 16.15 28.91
CA PHE A 695 -25.17 15.70 30.31
C PHE A 695 -26.49 14.95 30.56
N ALA A 696 -27.55 15.28 29.82
CA ALA A 696 -28.84 14.58 29.85
C ALA A 696 -28.79 13.23 29.10
N GLY A 697 -27.76 12.99 28.28
CA GLY A 697 -27.59 11.75 27.51
C GLY A 697 -28.58 11.64 26.34
N LEU A 698 -28.83 12.75 25.63
CA LEU A 698 -29.64 12.73 24.41
C LEU A 698 -28.83 12.17 23.24
N ASP A 699 -29.47 11.38 22.36
CA ASP A 699 -28.85 10.86 21.12
C ASP A 699 -28.71 11.94 20.02
N ASP A 700 -29.53 12.99 20.09
CA ASP A 700 -29.56 14.14 19.18
C ASP A 700 -29.69 15.43 20.02
N PHE A 701 -28.79 16.40 19.82
CA PHE A 701 -28.76 17.64 20.59
C PHE A 701 -29.65 18.70 19.93
N PRO A 702 -30.70 19.20 20.62
CA PRO A 702 -31.66 20.11 20.00
C PRO A 702 -31.05 21.49 19.77
N SER A 703 -31.13 21.97 18.53
CA SER A 703 -30.51 23.22 18.07
C SER A 703 -31.08 24.48 18.72
N ALA A 704 -30.27 25.55 18.69
CA ALA A 704 -30.65 26.83 19.27
C ALA A 704 -31.64 27.59 18.36
N PRO A 705 -32.72 28.18 18.92
CA PRO A 705 -33.59 29.06 18.16
C PRO A 705 -32.82 30.19 17.45
N PRO A 706 -33.23 30.61 16.23
CA PRO A 706 -32.53 31.64 15.48
C PRO A 706 -32.35 32.95 16.28
N PRO A 707 -31.16 33.57 16.23
CA PRO A 707 -30.86 34.76 17.04
C PRO A 707 -31.77 35.93 16.68
N GLY A 708 -32.11 36.74 17.68
CA GLY A 708 -32.96 37.93 17.53
C GLY A 708 -34.46 37.67 17.71
N LEU A 709 -34.96 36.48 17.32
CA LEU A 709 -36.38 36.14 17.47
C LEU A 709 -36.84 36.27 18.94
N VAL A 710 -38.02 36.86 19.13
CA VAL A 710 -38.65 37.00 20.46
C VAL A 710 -39.63 35.87 20.72
N THR A 711 -40.37 35.44 19.69
CA THR A 711 -41.25 34.27 19.78
C THR A 711 -40.96 33.30 18.65
N VAL A 712 -41.11 32.01 18.96
CA VAL A 712 -40.94 30.89 18.03
C VAL A 712 -42.16 29.96 18.12
N PRO A 713 -42.51 29.22 17.05
CA PRO A 713 -43.56 28.20 17.14
C PRO A 713 -43.16 27.10 18.15
N ALA A 714 -44.17 26.43 18.72
CA ALA A 714 -43.93 25.25 19.54
C ALA A 714 -43.50 24.07 18.65
N LEU A 715 -42.32 23.51 18.91
CA LEU A 715 -41.86 22.24 18.38
C LEU A 715 -42.59 21.09 19.11
N PRO A 716 -43.31 20.18 18.41
CA PRO A 716 -44.08 19.11 19.04
C PRO A 716 -43.22 18.13 19.84
N ASP A 717 -42.07 17.74 19.30
CA ASP A 717 -41.20 16.68 19.82
C ASP A 717 -40.02 17.20 20.65
N ALA A 718 -40.08 18.45 21.13
CA ALA A 718 -39.01 19.05 21.92
C ALA A 718 -38.78 18.30 23.25
N PRO A 719 -37.52 17.90 23.58
CA PRO A 719 -37.24 17.19 24.83
C PRO A 719 -37.62 17.98 26.07
N ALA A 720 -38.03 17.28 27.13
CA ALA A 720 -38.49 17.89 28.38
C ALA A 720 -37.39 18.78 29.00
N GLY A 721 -37.67 20.09 29.11
CA GLY A 721 -36.71 21.11 29.57
C GLY A 721 -36.15 22.00 28.47
N TYR A 722 -36.24 21.60 27.18
CA TYR A 722 -35.64 22.30 26.03
C TYR A 722 -35.84 23.82 26.06
N TYR A 723 -37.09 24.28 26.20
CA TYR A 723 -37.40 25.71 26.18
C TYR A 723 -36.62 26.50 27.25
N GLY A 724 -36.51 25.97 28.48
CA GLY A 724 -35.75 26.61 29.56
C GLY A 724 -34.27 26.74 29.20
N HIS A 725 -33.64 25.66 28.72
CA HIS A 725 -32.25 25.67 28.26
C HIS A 725 -32.04 26.47 26.96
N ALA A 726 -33.08 26.66 26.14
CA ALA A 726 -33.07 27.56 24.98
C ALA A 726 -33.26 29.04 25.39
N GLY A 727 -33.67 29.35 26.62
CA GLY A 727 -33.95 30.72 27.08
C GLY A 727 -35.38 31.23 26.78
N TYR A 728 -36.32 30.32 26.52
CA TYR A 728 -37.72 30.58 26.18
C TYR A 728 -38.68 29.91 27.19
N ARG A 729 -39.93 30.37 27.22
CA ARG A 729 -41.03 29.71 27.94
C ARG A 729 -42.13 29.35 26.96
N LEU A 730 -42.55 28.09 26.98
CA LEU A 730 -43.70 27.61 26.20
C LEU A 730 -45.01 28.23 26.73
N ALA A 731 -45.80 28.82 25.83
CA ALA A 731 -47.04 29.53 26.11
C ALA A 731 -48.06 29.24 25.00
N GLY A 732 -48.75 28.09 25.09
CA GLY A 732 -49.68 27.64 24.06
C GLY A 732 -48.94 27.12 22.82
N ALA A 733 -49.37 27.55 21.63
CA ALA A 733 -48.79 27.12 20.35
C ALA A 733 -47.44 27.79 20.00
N ARG A 734 -46.91 28.67 20.87
CA ARG A 734 -45.65 29.39 20.68
C ARG A 734 -44.83 29.38 21.98
N ALA A 735 -43.54 29.65 21.88
CA ALA A 735 -42.68 29.94 23.02
C ALA A 735 -42.11 31.37 22.91
N ILE A 736 -41.95 32.05 24.04
CA ILE A 736 -41.51 33.44 24.15
C ILE A 736 -40.20 33.54 24.95
N ARG A 737 -39.26 34.37 24.47
CA ARG A 737 -37.95 34.57 25.10
C ARG A 737 -38.10 35.20 26.48
N ILE A 738 -37.38 34.67 27.47
CA ILE A 738 -37.68 34.91 28.89
C ILE A 738 -37.48 36.38 29.30
N ASP A 739 -36.50 37.08 28.72
CA ASP A 739 -36.30 38.51 28.95
C ASP A 739 -37.47 39.38 28.44
N MET A 740 -38.13 38.99 27.35
CA MET A 740 -39.30 39.72 26.82
C MET A 740 -40.59 39.33 27.54
N LEU A 741 -40.74 38.05 27.92
CA LEU A 741 -41.84 37.58 28.77
C LEU A 741 -41.92 38.37 30.09
N GLU A 742 -40.79 38.60 30.75
CA GLU A 742 -40.80 39.27 32.06
C GLU A 742 -41.04 40.79 31.92
N ARG A 743 -40.62 41.42 30.80
CA ARG A 743 -41.05 42.79 30.45
C ARG A 743 -42.56 42.88 30.22
N LEU A 744 -43.12 41.93 29.47
CA LEU A 744 -44.56 41.82 29.25
C LEU A 744 -45.31 41.63 30.57
N ALA A 745 -44.77 40.81 31.48
CA ALA A 745 -45.32 40.61 32.81
C ALA A 745 -45.36 41.91 33.64
N ASP A 746 -44.26 42.67 33.66
CA ASP A 746 -44.22 43.98 34.35
C ASP A 746 -45.17 45.01 33.72
N MET A 747 -45.37 45.01 32.39
CA MET A 747 -46.37 45.88 31.72
C MET A 747 -47.82 45.49 32.07
N ILE A 748 -48.13 44.18 32.08
CA ILE A 748 -49.46 43.68 32.47
C ILE A 748 -49.75 43.96 33.94
N ARG A 749 -48.73 44.01 34.80
CA ARG A 749 -48.86 44.28 36.23
C ARG A 749 -49.39 45.68 36.57
N SER A 750 -49.28 46.64 35.65
CA SER A 750 -49.92 47.96 35.73
C SER A 750 -51.40 47.99 35.30
N MET A 751 -51.91 46.91 34.71
CA MET A 751 -53.29 46.84 34.17
C MET A 751 -54.27 46.20 35.17
N ASP A 752 -55.56 46.56 35.10
CA ASP A 752 -56.60 45.86 35.87
C ASP A 752 -56.93 44.50 35.24
N THR A 753 -56.11 43.51 35.58
CA THR A 753 -56.28 42.12 35.16
C THR A 753 -57.56 41.44 35.71
N ARG A 754 -58.33 42.08 36.60
CA ARG A 754 -59.60 41.53 37.11
C ARG A 754 -60.80 41.99 36.30
N GLN A 755 -60.86 43.27 35.95
CA GLN A 755 -61.91 43.80 35.06
C GLN A 755 -61.65 43.38 33.60
N GLY A 756 -60.38 43.36 33.20
CA GLY A 756 -59.91 43.02 31.86
C GLY A 756 -59.18 44.20 31.23
N PHE A 757 -58.22 43.90 30.36
CA PHE A 757 -57.44 44.92 29.63
C PHE A 757 -57.24 44.50 28.16
N GLU A 758 -56.99 45.47 27.29
CA GLU A 758 -56.72 45.24 25.86
C GLU A 758 -55.21 45.18 25.59
N ALA A 759 -54.80 44.53 24.49
CA ALA A 759 -53.40 44.55 24.07
C ALA A 759 -53.00 45.95 23.61
N THR A 760 -51.97 46.54 24.23
CA THR A 760 -51.40 47.81 23.75
C THR A 760 -50.44 47.59 22.59
N ALA A 761 -50.22 48.62 21.77
CA ALA A 761 -49.25 48.57 20.66
C ALA A 761 -47.84 48.14 21.14
N ASP A 762 -47.41 48.62 22.30
CA ASP A 762 -46.15 48.24 22.93
C ASP A 762 -46.09 46.74 23.26
N MET A 763 -47.17 46.14 23.77
CA MET A 763 -47.24 44.70 24.10
C MET A 763 -47.12 43.82 22.83
N LEU A 764 -47.72 44.25 21.73
CA LEU A 764 -47.59 43.57 20.43
C LEU A 764 -46.16 43.76 19.87
N SER A 765 -45.61 44.96 19.98
CA SER A 765 -44.24 45.29 19.55
C SER A 765 -43.19 44.45 20.28
N ILE A 766 -43.22 44.40 21.62
CA ILE A 766 -42.22 43.64 22.40
C ILE A 766 -42.38 42.11 22.30
N THR A 767 -43.45 41.61 21.70
CA THR A 767 -43.65 40.16 21.45
C THR A 767 -43.43 39.77 19.99
N GLY A 768 -43.55 40.71 19.05
CA GLY A 768 -43.48 40.45 17.61
C GLY A 768 -44.62 39.56 17.10
N LEU A 769 -45.83 39.75 17.64
CA LEU A 769 -47.00 38.92 17.35
C LEU A 769 -48.14 39.72 16.72
N THR A 770 -48.95 39.05 15.89
CA THR A 770 -50.27 39.58 15.53
C THR A 770 -51.22 39.52 16.74
N LEU A 771 -52.29 40.31 16.70
CA LEU A 771 -53.28 40.37 17.78
C LEU A 771 -53.84 38.98 18.18
N GLU A 772 -54.14 38.12 17.20
CA GLU A 772 -54.66 36.77 17.44
C GLU A 772 -53.58 35.84 18.01
N GLN A 773 -52.34 35.90 17.52
CA GLN A 773 -51.22 35.13 18.07
C GLN A 773 -50.87 35.58 19.51
N PHE A 774 -51.01 36.87 19.80
CA PHE A 774 -50.88 37.40 21.16
C PHE A 774 -52.00 36.87 22.06
N ALA A 775 -53.23 36.73 21.56
CA ALA A 775 -54.33 36.15 22.31
C ALA A 775 -54.11 34.66 22.67
N ASP A 776 -53.55 33.87 21.76
CA ASP A 776 -53.13 32.49 22.03
C ASP A 776 -52.00 32.42 23.08
N LEU A 777 -51.00 33.29 22.97
CA LEU A 777 -49.91 33.37 23.94
C LEU A 777 -50.41 33.77 25.33
N MET A 778 -51.28 34.78 25.43
CA MET A 778 -51.93 35.20 26.67
C MET A 778 -52.76 34.06 27.30
N THR A 779 -53.47 33.29 26.47
CA THR A 779 -54.20 32.09 26.91
C THR A 779 -53.25 30.99 27.40
N GLY A 780 -52.09 30.82 26.74
CA GLY A 780 -51.00 29.96 27.18
C GLY A 780 -50.40 30.34 28.53
N MET A 781 -50.39 31.64 28.88
CA MET A 781 -49.91 32.17 30.16
C MET A 781 -50.95 32.15 31.30
N GLY A 782 -52.20 31.76 31.02
CA GLY A 782 -53.26 31.63 32.03
C GLY A 782 -54.21 32.83 32.16
N TYR A 783 -54.28 33.69 31.14
CA TYR A 783 -55.36 34.65 30.97
C TYR A 783 -56.50 34.03 30.13
N SER A 784 -57.70 34.61 30.17
CA SER A 784 -58.75 34.34 29.18
C SER A 784 -58.81 35.48 28.18
N ALA A 785 -58.81 35.16 26.89
CA ALA A 785 -58.96 36.10 25.80
C ALA A 785 -60.40 36.07 25.27
N GLU A 786 -61.16 37.15 25.47
CA GLU A 786 -62.50 37.31 24.93
C GLU A 786 -62.41 38.16 23.66
N LYS A 787 -62.65 37.55 22.48
CA LYS A 787 -62.70 38.26 21.19
C LYS A 787 -63.94 39.14 21.13
N SER A 788 -63.81 40.36 20.66
CA SER A 788 -64.90 41.33 20.51
C SER A 788 -64.63 42.26 19.33
N GLU A 789 -65.67 42.91 18.84
CA GLU A 789 -65.62 43.81 17.69
C GLU A 789 -66.25 45.15 18.09
N ARG A 790 -65.62 46.25 17.70
CA ARG A 790 -66.12 47.61 17.88
C ARG A 790 -65.94 48.43 16.61
N GLU A 791 -66.78 49.43 16.41
CA GLU A 791 -66.58 50.39 15.32
C GLU A 791 -65.26 51.15 15.55
N LYS A 792 -64.40 51.18 14.53
CA LYS A 792 -63.04 51.73 14.54
C LYS A 792 -63.05 53.25 14.71
N GLN A 793 -63.06 53.72 15.95
CA GLN A 793 -62.99 55.16 16.26
C GLN A 793 -61.65 55.75 15.81
N ARG A 794 -61.68 56.58 14.77
CA ARG A 794 -60.53 57.43 14.40
C ARG A 794 -60.22 58.39 15.55
N PRO A 795 -58.98 58.43 16.08
CA PRO A 795 -58.59 59.42 17.06
C PRO A 795 -58.64 60.84 16.44
N THR A 796 -59.38 61.75 17.06
CA THR A 796 -59.32 63.18 16.73
C THR A 796 -58.00 63.74 17.28
N PRO A 797 -57.15 64.39 16.47
CA PRO A 797 -55.86 64.88 16.93
C PRO A 797 -56.01 66.10 17.86
N GLU A 798 -55.40 66.06 19.04
CA GLU A 798 -55.21 67.24 19.88
C GLU A 798 -54.15 68.18 19.26
N PRO A 799 -54.29 69.52 19.41
CA PRO A 799 -53.44 70.47 18.73
C PRO A 799 -52.08 70.64 19.40
N LYS A 800 -50.99 70.38 18.65
CA LYS A 800 -49.67 70.94 18.97
C LYS A 800 -49.57 72.37 18.42
N ALA A 801 -49.19 73.30 19.30
CA ALA A 801 -48.79 74.65 18.90
C ALA A 801 -47.40 74.63 18.23
N ALA A 802 -47.07 75.72 17.53
CA ALA A 802 -45.96 75.81 16.58
C ALA A 802 -44.61 76.20 17.20
N GLU A 803 -43.54 75.76 16.54
CA GLU A 803 -42.41 76.55 16.00
C GLU A 803 -41.71 75.60 14.98
N ALA A 804 -41.51 75.92 13.69
CA ALA A 804 -40.72 77.01 13.08
C ALA A 804 -39.20 76.80 13.32
N GLU A 805 -38.31 76.81 12.31
CA GLU A 805 -38.41 77.25 10.90
C GLU A 805 -37.77 76.24 9.90
N THR A 806 -38.16 76.35 8.63
CA THR A 806 -37.46 75.84 7.43
C THR A 806 -37.05 77.06 6.59
N PRO A 807 -36.01 77.03 5.73
CA PRO A 807 -36.27 76.54 4.36
C PRO A 807 -35.08 76.00 3.50
N ALA A 808 -35.49 75.35 2.41
CA ALA A 808 -34.87 75.32 1.07
C ALA A 808 -33.65 74.43 0.76
N GLU A 809 -33.72 73.84 -0.43
CA GLU A 809 -32.75 72.98 -1.10
C GLU A 809 -31.99 73.75 -2.20
N GLU A 810 -30.75 73.31 -2.51
CA GLU A 810 -30.17 73.24 -3.86
C GLU A 810 -29.94 74.54 -4.70
N PRO A 811 -29.22 74.52 -5.85
CA PRO A 811 -28.68 73.37 -6.62
C PRO A 811 -27.18 73.41 -7.01
N THR A 812 -26.83 72.44 -7.88
CA THR A 812 -25.68 72.20 -8.79
C THR A 812 -24.92 73.43 -9.37
N PRO A 813 -23.72 73.27 -10.01
CA PRO A 813 -23.15 72.07 -10.68
C PRO A 813 -21.66 71.77 -10.36
N GLY A 814 -21.05 70.84 -11.12
CA GLY A 814 -19.60 70.59 -11.10
C GLY A 814 -19.02 70.53 -12.53
N ASP A 815 -17.70 70.30 -12.65
CA ASP A 815 -17.08 69.50 -13.73
C ASP A 815 -15.59 69.16 -13.44
N ALA A 816 -15.04 68.21 -14.20
CA ALA A 816 -13.67 68.10 -14.74
C ALA A 816 -12.39 68.29 -13.87
N SER A 817 -11.67 67.16 -13.71
CA SER A 817 -10.34 66.87 -14.30
C SER A 817 -9.02 67.59 -13.91
N GLN A 818 -7.94 66.78 -13.88
CA GLN A 818 -6.50 67.09 -14.06
C GLN A 818 -5.75 67.92 -12.99
N PRO A 819 -4.39 67.95 -12.99
CA PRO A 819 -3.39 67.07 -13.63
C PRO A 819 -2.72 66.14 -12.57
N GLU A 820 -1.84 65.16 -12.82
CA GLU A 820 -0.77 64.92 -13.81
C GLU A 820 0.55 65.72 -13.61
N THR A 821 1.69 65.10 -13.97
CA THR A 821 3.10 65.48 -13.70
C THR A 821 3.51 65.44 -12.20
N SER A 822 4.62 64.82 -11.78
CA SER A 822 6.03 64.92 -12.21
C SER A 822 6.61 66.31 -11.89
N GLU A 823 7.76 66.49 -11.24
CA GLU A 823 8.92 65.60 -11.05
C GLU A 823 9.79 66.10 -9.86
N ALA A 824 10.88 65.39 -9.53
CA ALA A 824 12.01 65.86 -8.69
C ALA A 824 11.75 66.13 -7.18
N ALA A 825 12.74 66.10 -6.27
CA ALA A 825 14.05 65.41 -6.26
C ALA A 825 14.71 65.43 -4.85
N ALA A 826 15.76 64.62 -4.70
CA ALA A 826 16.93 64.79 -3.82
C ALA A 826 16.88 64.49 -2.30
N ALA A 827 17.88 63.70 -1.88
CA ALA A 827 18.57 63.67 -0.58
C ALA A 827 17.79 63.22 0.68
N THR A 828 18.42 62.57 1.68
CA THR A 828 19.88 62.40 1.94
C THR A 828 20.39 60.96 1.90
N GLU A 829 21.71 60.82 1.74
CA GLU A 829 22.48 59.59 1.86
C GLU A 829 22.69 59.14 3.32
N GLU A 830 23.08 57.88 3.54
CA GLU A 830 24.25 57.57 4.39
C GLU A 830 24.89 56.21 4.02
N SER A 831 26.01 56.20 3.27
CA SER A 831 27.02 55.10 3.15
C SER A 831 26.58 53.71 2.60
N LEU A 832 27.40 52.87 1.92
CA LEU A 832 28.78 52.95 1.42
C LEU A 832 28.99 51.93 0.25
N ASN A 833 30.13 52.00 -0.45
CA ASN A 833 30.56 51.19 -1.61
C ASN A 833 30.30 49.65 -1.53
N GLY A 834 30.13 48.89 -2.63
CA GLY A 834 30.06 49.23 -4.07
C GLY A 834 30.61 48.11 -4.99
N ALA A 835 30.28 48.17 -6.30
CA ALA A 835 30.81 47.35 -7.44
C ALA A 835 30.49 45.82 -7.45
N THR A 836 30.24 45.14 -8.59
CA THR A 836 30.05 45.52 -10.02
C THR A 836 29.39 44.36 -10.81
N GLU A 837 28.53 44.69 -11.79
CA GLU A 837 28.36 44.05 -13.13
C GLU A 837 28.02 42.54 -13.33
N ASN A 838 27.32 42.09 -14.41
CA ASN A 838 26.26 42.73 -15.23
C ASN A 838 25.56 41.69 -16.15
N GLY A 839 24.28 41.90 -16.51
CA GLY A 839 23.57 41.27 -17.65
C GLY A 839 23.11 39.79 -17.52
N ALA A 840 22.11 39.29 -18.26
CA ALA A 840 21.15 39.98 -19.14
C ALA A 840 19.86 39.14 -19.39
N THR A 841 18.76 39.82 -19.74
CA THR A 841 17.45 39.33 -20.30
C THR A 841 17.55 39.22 -21.86
N PRO A 842 16.49 38.93 -22.70
CA PRO A 842 15.02 39.00 -22.50
C PRO A 842 14.10 37.98 -23.27
N ALA A 843 12.77 38.25 -23.27
CA ALA A 843 11.77 38.01 -24.35
C ALA A 843 11.29 36.55 -24.66
N GLU A 844 10.08 36.27 -25.23
CA GLU A 844 8.82 37.03 -25.50
C GLU A 844 7.65 36.06 -25.87
N ALA A 845 6.39 36.53 -25.72
CA ALA A 845 5.12 36.07 -26.37
C ALA A 845 4.69 34.56 -26.23
N ASP A 846 3.47 34.10 -26.58
CA ASP A 846 2.28 34.68 -27.25
C ASP A 846 0.96 33.96 -26.80
N GLU A 847 -0.21 34.42 -27.24
CA GLU A 847 -1.56 33.79 -27.06
C GLU A 847 -2.04 33.11 -28.40
N PRO A 848 -3.32 32.74 -28.74
CA PRO A 848 -4.63 32.99 -28.08
C PRO A 848 -5.71 31.85 -28.11
N ALA A 849 -6.88 32.15 -27.49
CA ALA A 849 -8.26 31.87 -27.93
C ALA A 849 -8.98 30.49 -27.86
N LYS A 850 -10.13 30.51 -27.13
CA LYS A 850 -11.48 29.93 -27.43
C LYS A 850 -11.64 28.39 -27.45
N ASP A 851 -12.81 27.82 -27.10
CA ASP A 851 -14.19 28.32 -27.21
C ASP A 851 -15.12 27.81 -26.06
N ALA A 852 -16.36 28.32 -25.97
CA ALA A 852 -17.30 27.93 -24.90
C ALA A 852 -18.78 27.82 -25.35
N THR A 853 -19.51 26.85 -24.80
CA THR A 853 -20.95 26.63 -25.07
C THR A 853 -21.77 26.44 -23.79
N ALA A 854 -22.70 27.36 -23.54
CA ALA A 854 -23.89 27.15 -22.71
C ALA A 854 -25.05 26.63 -23.60
N GLU A 855 -26.29 26.35 -23.18
CA GLU A 855 -27.13 26.58 -21.98
C GLU A 855 -28.33 25.57 -22.13
N PRO A 856 -29.50 25.63 -21.45
CA PRO A 856 -29.85 26.25 -20.17
C PRO A 856 -30.62 25.32 -19.19
N ALA A 857 -30.81 25.79 -17.95
CA ALA A 857 -31.88 25.34 -17.06
C ALA A 857 -32.43 26.54 -16.26
N ALA A 858 -33.73 26.78 -16.37
CA ALA A 858 -34.42 28.03 -16.01
C ALA A 858 -34.15 28.60 -14.59
N GLN A 859 -34.03 29.91 -14.53
CA GLN A 859 -34.36 30.70 -13.33
C GLN A 859 -35.86 31.03 -13.33
N GLU A 860 -36.49 31.02 -12.15
CA GLU A 860 -37.68 31.84 -11.89
C GLU A 860 -37.38 32.80 -10.74
N THR A 861 -37.43 34.10 -11.03
CA THR A 861 -37.37 35.17 -10.03
C THR A 861 -38.43 36.21 -10.38
N VAL A 862 -39.32 36.50 -9.43
CA VAL A 862 -40.23 37.65 -9.48
C VAL A 862 -40.00 38.44 -8.18
N PRO A 863 -39.80 39.77 -8.24
CA PRO A 863 -39.12 40.51 -7.18
C PRO A 863 -40.06 41.05 -6.11
N ALA A 864 -39.47 41.65 -5.07
CA ALA A 864 -40.16 42.55 -4.16
C ALA A 864 -39.72 43.98 -4.42
N GLU A 865 -40.65 44.83 -4.88
CA GLU A 865 -40.57 46.28 -4.69
C GLU A 865 -41.98 46.89 -4.84
N ALA A 866 -42.33 47.82 -3.97
CA ALA A 866 -43.57 48.58 -4.04
C ALA A 866 -43.45 49.85 -3.18
N GLU A 867 -43.41 51.01 -3.82
CA GLU A 867 -43.69 52.29 -3.17
C GLU A 867 -44.31 53.29 -4.15
N SER A 868 -44.81 54.40 -3.61
CA SER A 868 -45.58 55.46 -4.27
C SER A 868 -46.98 55.07 -4.77
N ALA A 869 -47.88 56.05 -4.74
CA ALA A 869 -49.24 55.97 -5.24
C ALA A 869 -49.61 57.30 -5.90
N THR A 870 -50.47 57.24 -6.92
CA THR A 870 -51.28 58.39 -7.36
C THR A 870 -52.64 57.89 -7.83
N ALA A 871 -53.63 58.77 -7.74
CA ALA A 871 -55.04 58.40 -7.92
C ALA A 871 -55.50 58.50 -9.37
N GLU A 872 -56.53 57.72 -9.72
CA GLU A 872 -57.68 58.28 -10.42
C GLU A 872 -58.98 57.52 -10.08
N VAL A 873 -60.12 58.09 -10.50
CA VAL A 873 -61.46 57.81 -9.94
C VAL A 873 -62.25 56.84 -10.82
N PRO A 874 -63.00 55.92 -10.21
CA PRO A 874 -64.40 55.75 -10.61
C PRO A 874 -65.36 55.80 -9.40
N ALA A 875 -66.57 56.30 -9.63
CA ALA A 875 -67.61 56.37 -8.61
C ALA A 875 -68.54 55.15 -8.64
N SER A 876 -68.91 54.67 -7.46
CA SER A 876 -70.20 54.00 -7.24
C SER A 876 -70.64 54.23 -5.79
N GLU A 877 -71.92 54.55 -5.60
CA GLU A 877 -72.53 54.59 -4.27
C GLU A 877 -72.74 53.15 -3.78
N GLY A 878 -72.27 52.84 -2.58
CA GLY A 878 -72.33 51.50 -2.00
C GLY A 878 -72.09 51.56 -0.50
N ASP A 879 -73.15 51.28 0.25
CA ASP A 879 -73.25 51.40 1.71
C ASP A 879 -72.12 50.62 2.44
N GLN A 880 -71.06 51.33 2.84
CA GLN A 880 -69.94 50.72 3.57
C GLN A 880 -70.27 50.65 5.06
N ALA A 881 -70.57 49.45 5.53
CA ALA A 881 -70.64 49.13 6.96
C ALA A 881 -69.36 49.58 7.69
N PRO A 882 -69.46 50.03 8.95
CA PRO A 882 -68.31 50.56 9.69
C PRO A 882 -67.18 49.55 9.75
N GLU A 883 -65.93 50.01 9.56
CA GLU A 883 -64.76 49.17 9.80
C GLU A 883 -64.79 48.68 11.25
N MET A 884 -64.99 47.37 11.45
CA MET A 884 -65.00 46.76 12.78
C MET A 884 -63.56 46.46 13.20
N GLU A 885 -63.05 47.23 14.17
CA GLU A 885 -61.82 46.88 14.86
C GLU A 885 -62.07 45.66 15.75
N THR A 886 -61.38 44.57 15.42
CA THR A 886 -61.37 43.35 16.23
C THR A 886 -60.39 43.52 17.38
N PHE A 887 -60.85 43.35 18.62
CA PHE A 887 -60.01 43.46 19.82
C PHE A 887 -60.20 42.24 20.74
N PHE A 888 -59.28 42.05 21.68
CA PHE A 888 -59.38 41.01 22.71
C PHE A 888 -59.31 41.62 24.09
N THR A 889 -60.26 41.25 24.95
CA THR A 889 -60.22 41.58 26.38
C THR A 889 -59.54 40.45 27.15
N PHE A 890 -58.45 40.76 27.85
CA PHE A 890 -57.64 39.83 28.63
C PHE A 890 -57.97 39.93 30.12
N ARG A 891 -58.57 38.87 30.67
CA ARG A 891 -58.83 38.73 32.12
C ARG A 891 -57.90 37.69 32.73
N TRP A 892 -57.47 37.90 33.97
CA TRP A 892 -56.76 36.87 34.73
C TRP A 892 -57.76 35.80 35.15
N ALA A 893 -57.83 34.74 34.34
CA ALA A 893 -58.63 33.55 34.58
C ALA A 893 -57.70 32.42 35.06
N PRO A 894 -57.24 32.44 36.33
CA PRO A 894 -56.24 31.51 36.82
C PRO A 894 -56.74 30.08 36.62
N ARG A 895 -56.13 29.40 35.65
CA ARG A 895 -56.56 28.09 35.17
C ARG A 895 -56.68 27.17 36.37
N ARG A 896 -57.91 26.82 36.78
CA ARG A 896 -58.15 25.95 37.94
C ARG A 896 -57.28 24.71 37.75
N ARG A 897 -56.32 24.48 38.64
CA ARG A 897 -55.86 23.12 38.93
C ARG A 897 -57.13 22.27 39.05
N PRO A 898 -57.29 21.15 38.33
CA PRO A 898 -58.46 20.31 38.51
C PRO A 898 -58.50 19.90 39.97
N ALA A 899 -59.43 20.49 40.73
CA ALA A 899 -59.58 20.23 42.15
C ALA A 899 -59.89 18.74 42.29
N GLY A 900 -59.00 18.00 42.94
CA GLY A 900 -58.91 16.56 42.78
C GLY A 900 -60.26 15.87 42.95
N GLY A 901 -60.74 15.22 41.88
CA GLY A 901 -61.97 14.43 41.91
C GLY A 901 -61.84 13.33 42.95
N GLY A 902 -62.43 13.56 44.13
CA GLY A 902 -62.23 12.71 45.29
C GLY A 902 -62.87 11.34 45.12
N ALA A 903 -62.11 10.36 44.62
CA ALA A 903 -62.53 8.97 44.47
C ALA A 903 -62.73 8.28 45.84
N LYS A 904 -63.80 8.64 46.55
CA LYS A 904 -64.25 7.93 47.75
C LYS A 904 -64.79 6.54 47.36
N LYS A 905 -64.40 5.55 48.16
CA LYS A 905 -64.60 4.11 47.97
C LYS A 905 -66.07 3.69 47.75
N GLN A 906 -66.22 2.51 47.12
CA GLN A 906 -67.30 1.49 47.17
C GLN A 906 -67.93 1.18 45.79
N GLY A 907 -68.27 -0.07 45.44
CA GLY A 907 -68.17 -1.31 46.23
C GLY A 907 -68.40 -2.64 45.48
N ARG A 908 -68.20 -3.75 46.22
CA ARG A 908 -68.53 -5.18 45.92
C ARG A 908 -70.03 -5.47 46.11
N PRO A 909 -70.60 -6.70 45.86
CA PRO A 909 -70.04 -7.93 45.27
C PRO A 909 -70.66 -8.22 43.86
N PRO A 910 -71.70 -9.05 43.57
CA PRO A 910 -72.25 -10.31 44.15
C PRO A 910 -71.45 -11.62 43.87
N ARG A 911 -72.13 -12.77 43.62
CA ARG A 911 -71.70 -14.16 43.93
C ARG A 911 -72.61 -15.25 43.31
N GLN A 912 -72.06 -16.43 42.92
CA GLN A 912 -72.71 -17.75 42.64
C GLN A 912 -73.64 -17.87 41.37
N ASP A 913 -73.86 -19.04 40.73
CA ASP A 913 -73.34 -20.42 40.95
C ASP A 913 -73.34 -21.36 39.68
N ARG A 914 -72.63 -22.51 39.81
CA ARG A 914 -72.81 -23.86 39.17
C ARG A 914 -72.72 -24.16 37.64
N GLN A 915 -71.78 -25.10 37.35
CA GLN A 915 -71.78 -26.16 36.30
C GLN A 915 -71.61 -25.72 34.81
N LYS A 916 -71.01 -26.51 33.88
CA LYS A 916 -70.72 -27.97 33.83
C LYS A 916 -69.47 -28.35 32.96
N SER A 917 -68.53 -29.10 33.54
CA SER A 917 -67.65 -30.19 32.98
C SER A 917 -67.06 -30.20 31.54
N LYS A 918 -65.70 -30.22 31.44
CA LYS A 918 -64.79 -31.20 30.73
C LYS A 918 -63.40 -30.55 30.50
N GLY A 919 -62.23 -31.17 30.77
CA GLY A 919 -61.90 -32.32 31.63
C GLY A 919 -60.53 -32.98 31.33
N LYS A 920 -59.58 -32.94 32.29
CA LYS A 920 -58.25 -33.63 32.32
C LYS A 920 -57.24 -33.24 31.21
N ASP A 921 -55.92 -33.42 31.32
CA ASP A 921 -54.91 -33.52 32.41
C ASP A 921 -53.60 -32.97 31.77
N GLY A 922 -52.55 -32.44 32.42
CA GLY A 922 -52.10 -32.35 33.81
C GLY A 922 -50.81 -31.50 33.83
N GLY A 923 -49.87 -31.70 34.77
CA GLY A 923 -48.55 -31.06 34.72
C GLY A 923 -48.44 -29.65 35.33
N LYS A 924 -48.29 -29.57 36.66
CA LYS A 924 -48.02 -28.36 37.46
C LYS A 924 -46.91 -28.69 38.48
N PRO A 925 -46.24 -27.72 39.14
CA PRO A 925 -46.00 -26.32 38.77
C PRO A 925 -44.58 -25.80 39.18
N GLN A 926 -44.32 -24.49 39.00
CA GLN A 926 -43.71 -23.49 39.95
C GLN A 926 -42.62 -23.91 40.99
N LYS A 927 -41.66 -23.05 41.41
CA LYS A 927 -41.59 -21.55 41.41
C LYS A 927 -40.16 -21.03 41.65
N GLN A 928 -40.01 -19.70 41.52
CA GLN A 928 -38.90 -18.89 42.07
C GLN A 928 -38.81 -19.05 43.62
N ARG A 929 -37.75 -18.68 44.36
CA ARG A 929 -36.93 -17.45 44.29
C ARG A 929 -35.70 -17.49 45.24
N SER A 930 -34.69 -16.66 44.97
CA SER A 930 -33.72 -16.02 45.91
C SER A 930 -32.46 -16.75 46.47
N ALA A 931 -31.45 -15.91 46.78
CA ALA A 931 -30.23 -16.10 47.60
C ALA A 931 -28.94 -16.76 47.01
N LYS A 932 -27.79 -16.21 47.41
CA LYS A 932 -26.37 -16.63 47.18
C LYS A 932 -25.99 -17.80 48.13
N PRO A 933 -24.91 -18.61 47.89
CA PRO A 933 -23.58 -18.21 47.35
C PRO A 933 -22.87 -19.19 46.37
N LYS A 934 -21.63 -18.85 45.98
CA LYS A 934 -20.60 -19.76 45.39
C LYS A 934 -20.32 -20.94 46.36
N PRO A 935 -19.97 -22.17 45.92
CA PRO A 935 -18.62 -22.44 45.36
C PRO A 935 -18.44 -23.65 44.42
N LYS A 936 -17.16 -23.91 44.08
CA LYS A 936 -16.51 -25.13 43.54
C LYS A 936 -16.59 -25.43 42.04
N ASP A 937 -15.38 -25.56 41.50
CA ASP A 937 -15.03 -26.13 40.21
C ASP A 937 -15.22 -27.66 40.19
N GLN A 938 -15.40 -28.23 38.99
CA GLN A 938 -15.35 -29.67 38.75
C GLN A 938 -13.96 -30.08 38.21
N PRO A 939 -13.50 -31.31 38.49
CA PRO A 939 -12.16 -31.75 38.10
C PRO A 939 -11.99 -31.88 36.58
N ILE A 940 -10.77 -31.62 36.11
CA ILE A 940 -10.37 -31.82 34.71
C ILE A 940 -10.21 -33.32 34.42
N ASP A 941 -10.64 -33.72 33.23
CA ASP A 941 -10.54 -35.07 32.68
C ASP A 941 -9.07 -35.56 32.63
N PRO A 942 -8.72 -36.70 33.26
CA PRO A 942 -7.35 -37.18 33.34
C PRO A 942 -6.74 -37.63 32.00
N ASP A 943 -7.55 -37.93 30.98
CA ASP A 943 -7.06 -38.39 29.67
C ASP A 943 -6.86 -37.24 28.65
N ASN A 944 -6.91 -35.98 29.09
CA ASN A 944 -6.68 -34.82 28.22
C ASN A 944 -5.17 -34.55 27.97
N PRO A 945 -4.66 -34.67 26.72
CA PRO A 945 -3.24 -34.59 26.41
C PRO A 945 -2.60 -33.20 26.63
N PHE A 946 -3.39 -32.14 26.90
CA PHE A 946 -2.85 -30.81 27.19
C PHE A 946 -2.49 -30.56 28.67
N ALA A 947 -2.89 -31.44 29.59
CA ALA A 947 -2.62 -31.28 31.03
C ALA A 947 -1.11 -31.25 31.36
N ALA A 948 -0.31 -32.06 30.65
CA ALA A 948 1.15 -32.15 30.87
C ALA A 948 1.93 -30.85 30.54
N LEU A 949 1.35 -29.96 29.73
CA LEU A 949 2.01 -28.74 29.26
C LEU A 949 1.84 -27.54 30.23
N MET A 950 0.82 -27.58 31.10
CA MET A 950 0.62 -26.59 32.17
C MET A 950 1.62 -26.80 33.32
N ALA A 951 1.86 -28.04 33.72
CA ALA A 951 2.76 -28.40 34.84
C ALA A 951 4.24 -28.04 34.63
N LEU A 952 4.64 -27.75 33.38
CA LEU A 952 6.00 -27.34 33.02
C LEU A 952 6.23 -25.81 33.05
N LYS A 953 5.19 -25.00 33.28
CA LYS A 953 5.28 -23.53 33.21
C LYS A 953 5.46 -22.80 34.55
N GLU A 954 5.41 -23.52 35.67
CA GLU A 954 5.64 -22.97 37.02
C GLU A 954 7.03 -23.34 37.59
N ARG A 955 7.97 -23.77 36.74
CA ARG A 955 9.34 -24.17 37.14
C ARG A 955 10.46 -23.69 36.19
N LYS A 956 10.37 -22.44 35.72
CA LYS A 956 11.53 -21.55 35.46
C LYS A 956 11.08 -20.14 35.09
#